data_AF-A0A6M0RMS3-F1
#
_entry.id   AF-A0A6M0RMS3-F1
#
_cell.length_a   1.000
_cell.length_b   1.000
_cell.length_c   1.000
_cell.angle_alpha   90.00
_cell.angle_beta   90.00
_cell.angle_gamma   90.00
#
_symmetry.space_group_name_H-M   'P 1'
#
loop_
_entity.id
_entity.type
_entity.pdbx_description
1 polymer ?
#
loop_
_entity_poly.entity_id
_entity_poly.type
_entity_poly.pdbx_seq_one_letter_code
_entity_poly.pdbx_strand_id
1 'polypeptide(L)'
;MLAQADQNANNSDRAFGFLEIRILKSEMRVLRPLGLDNIKVCLTARIVKNHKLTESKNDGKKIFFDEILEFAKKNGNEGEKIDFKAYWYKDDVKHKNELVKDLISLANGSINSIGEIGLLVVGLDESKNEIRHIHITDSKGNSKPQGKVKDEITQRLKNYTSQPLNFDVDYHTADGKTVVFITIQAHSYLIYLEKDLETPSRTYSRGTLLYRENAIIETASHSISEEFQETISRLDLKDKKKKVLKIPSVKPEIKIEARDILSLIVSPRDIKFLSENKGIKLSQAPKIYYEYYTLARKGSTEGFLFLGKYTPNKHTFPHFFEKFENSLPESLEIFLVKKRQGNRVVDRKSDIYKYFNEYNLNGILGQNVHYLDDIVWDYTIDDEDIGESSQRSDFIDQKIYQLTDDTLNLLHKKSIDFFLEILDDYRYSSISVVYGSGGVGKTTFCNTLVHKISQIESIRKKAFYVKGERVVKYFLSEKTEISSLKDLYKLCQEDSLEFSQISEEHFRLNFIAGNIVVIIDAIEELESALNEKFDLEQFFKSLKILHERFQSTKIIVTTREHFLPKIKELESISNIDYYQLQGFEESDLLEFLNKRYRSEAVEIKKRRIKEVNGFIENNSLVQDQYIIPLFVDWVCEIVDRPDQSAPGRTEYLFKDNKLDKLLINLLQREIDKQSLNIDIDGMFLLLEEIVIEYSGKLSKKDFDEYIKLSTGQDSKNYIKNPLLKLSNNDIELKYDVLPNLIKSRFVHHALVRKQAMRKIALILKECYQGEGDIFLKLVETLSEENVNLKEIIKDCIKEFKNILFNEQQKEAERERIRKSISALLYILVEIEKAGDKEIRTQLIKDVYETKDLIIGLFIYGDFGALDFSQINVQDSRFDGYYSFFKCNFPDKDGIVFYTTKFSNIHIPKTKGIRKTYFDSTCEYFNCNLDDVFTLNVSKKTKKLENLRRDISSIIGYIDTSQRSLNKIKQNCKVTYPKGIEKLLDLLYKGGFLKTVEKSGSKMYKLKNELHDAIPSINLGIFPEDLESLIESIL
;
A
#
# COMPACT_ATOMS: atom_id res chain seq x y z
N MET A 1 -4.46 1.06 43.04
CA MET A 1 -5.70 1.86 42.86
C MET A 1 -5.47 2.98 41.85
N LEU A 2 -5.45 2.63 40.57
CA LEU A 2 -5.98 3.39 39.43
C LEU A 2 -5.94 2.46 38.20
N ALA A 3 -6.50 1.26 38.42
CA ALA A 3 -7.19 0.51 37.40
C ALA A 3 -8.66 0.89 37.59
N GLN A 4 -9.15 1.87 36.82
CA GLN A 4 -10.56 2.25 36.61
C GLN A 4 -10.59 3.61 35.90
N ALA A 5 -10.32 3.65 34.59
CA ALA A 5 -10.79 4.72 33.69
C ALA A 5 -10.65 4.32 32.21
N ASP A 6 -10.71 3.03 31.88
CA ASP A 6 -10.58 2.51 30.51
C ASP A 6 -11.91 1.96 29.97
N GLN A 7 -13.03 2.57 30.38
CA GLN A 7 -14.34 2.30 29.82
C GLN A 7 -15.09 3.62 29.65
N ASN A 8 -15.05 4.15 28.42
CA ASN A 8 -16.12 4.88 27.71
C ASN A 8 -15.53 5.93 26.74
N ALA A 9 -15.33 5.54 25.48
CA ALA A 9 -15.66 6.38 24.31
C ALA A 9 -15.29 5.63 23.02
N ASN A 10 -16.26 4.89 22.47
CA ASN A 10 -16.32 4.66 21.03
C ASN A 10 -16.62 6.01 20.36
N ASN A 11 -15.72 6.46 19.48
CA ASN A 11 -16.04 7.14 18.22
C ASN A 11 -14.76 7.28 17.39
N SER A 12 -14.82 6.75 16.17
CA SER A 12 -13.87 6.92 15.09
C SER A 12 -13.62 8.41 14.78
N ASP A 13 -12.41 8.71 14.29
CA ASP A 13 -11.88 10.01 13.78
C ASP A 13 -10.84 10.79 14.63
N ARG A 14 -10.14 10.16 15.59
CA ARG A 14 -9.00 10.81 16.30
C ARG A 14 -7.73 9.98 16.45
N ALA A 15 -7.45 9.06 15.51
CA ALA A 15 -6.28 8.17 15.61
C ALA A 15 -4.98 8.71 14.96
N PHE A 16 -5.02 9.70 14.06
CA PHE A 16 -3.81 10.17 13.38
C PHE A 16 -3.00 11.24 14.15
N GLY A 17 -3.64 12.06 15.00
CA GLY A 17 -2.95 13.15 15.73
C GLY A 17 -2.18 12.72 16.99
N PHE A 18 -2.39 11.50 17.51
CA PHE A 18 -1.76 11.05 18.77
C PHE A 18 -0.43 10.30 18.57
N LEU A 19 -0.16 9.79 17.36
CA LEU A 19 1.09 9.08 17.05
C LEU A 19 2.26 10.05 16.85
N GLU A 20 2.03 11.21 16.21
CA GLU A 20 3.02 12.27 16.04
C GLU A 20 3.46 12.89 17.37
N ILE A 21 2.55 13.07 18.33
CA ILE A 21 2.86 13.67 19.64
C ILE A 21 3.70 12.71 20.52
N ARG A 22 3.55 11.40 20.35
CA ARG A 22 4.32 10.39 21.11
C ARG A 22 5.75 10.22 20.58
N ILE A 23 5.93 10.31 19.26
CA ILE A 23 7.24 10.30 18.61
C ILE A 23 8.02 11.56 19.00
N LEU A 24 7.39 12.75 18.93
CA LEU A 24 8.00 14.02 19.35
C LEU A 24 8.37 14.07 20.85
N LYS A 25 7.55 13.49 21.74
CA LYS A 25 7.89 13.41 23.18
C LYS A 25 9.01 12.42 23.50
N SER A 26 9.18 11.37 22.68
CA SER A 26 10.25 10.38 22.85
C SER A 26 11.61 10.93 22.41
N GLU A 27 11.67 11.70 21.32
CA GLU A 27 12.87 12.39 20.85
C GLU A 27 13.28 13.53 21.81
N MET A 28 12.32 14.25 22.41
CA MET A 28 12.58 15.28 23.42
C MET A 28 13.16 14.76 24.75
N ARG A 29 12.95 13.48 25.10
CA ARG A 29 13.53 12.89 26.33
C ARG A 29 14.99 12.49 26.18
N VAL A 30 15.44 12.21 24.95
CA VAL A 30 16.81 11.82 24.64
C VAL A 30 17.73 13.04 24.53
N LEU A 31 17.20 14.23 24.21
CA LEU A 31 17.99 15.43 23.89
C LEU A 31 18.14 16.45 25.05
N ARG A 32 17.44 16.27 26.18
CA ARG A 32 17.57 17.14 27.36
C ARG A 32 18.95 17.21 28.03
N PRO A 33 19.83 16.19 27.99
CA PRO A 33 21.15 16.30 28.61
C PRO A 33 22.14 17.19 27.84
N LEU A 34 21.80 17.67 26.63
CA LEU A 34 22.73 18.36 25.72
C LEU A 34 22.58 19.89 25.70
N GLY A 35 21.69 20.49 26.52
CA GLY A 35 21.62 21.95 26.69
C GLY A 35 21.26 22.75 25.43
N LEU A 36 20.51 22.17 24.49
CA LEU A 36 20.15 22.80 23.21
C LEU A 36 18.67 23.18 23.17
N ASP A 37 18.34 24.38 23.69
CA ASP A 37 16.97 24.94 23.68
C ASP A 37 16.52 25.49 22.31
N ASN A 38 17.41 25.54 21.30
CA ASN A 38 17.16 26.19 20.01
C ASN A 38 16.43 25.34 18.95
N ILE A 39 15.97 24.12 19.28
CA ILE A 39 15.29 23.23 18.31
C ILE A 39 13.89 23.73 17.89
N LYS A 40 13.30 24.71 18.60
CA LYS A 40 11.99 25.28 18.23
C LYS A 40 11.99 26.05 16.90
N VAL A 41 13.10 26.66 16.49
CA VAL A 41 13.20 27.44 15.22
C VAL A 41 13.39 26.51 14.01
N CYS A 42 14.11 25.40 14.19
CA CYS A 42 14.29 24.36 13.18
C CYS A 42 12.98 23.67 12.77
N LEU A 43 12.01 23.53 13.70
CA LEU A 43 10.68 22.99 13.40
C LEU A 43 9.87 23.93 12.49
N THR A 44 9.89 25.23 12.76
CA THR A 44 9.23 26.25 11.90
C THR A 44 9.84 26.28 10.50
N ALA A 45 11.17 26.17 10.38
CA ALA A 45 11.85 26.11 9.08
C ALA A 45 11.55 24.81 8.30
N ARG A 46 11.35 23.69 8.99
CA ARG A 46 11.02 22.38 8.37
C ARG A 46 9.58 22.33 7.85
N ILE A 47 8.64 22.97 8.55
CA ILE A 47 7.24 23.09 8.09
C ILE A 47 7.14 24.09 6.93
N VAL A 48 7.89 25.21 6.96
CA VAL A 48 7.97 26.19 5.85
C VAL A 48 8.58 25.57 4.57
N LYS A 49 9.54 24.65 4.70
CA LYS A 49 10.18 23.98 3.55
C LYS A 49 9.26 22.95 2.89
N ASN A 50 8.41 22.27 3.67
CA ASN A 50 7.49 21.24 3.16
C ASN A 50 6.25 21.81 2.45
N HIS A 51 5.86 23.07 2.70
CA HIS A 51 4.64 23.66 2.10
C HIS A 51 4.85 24.56 0.86
N LYS A 52 6.09 24.73 0.39
CA LYS A 52 6.36 25.48 -0.86
C LYS A 52 6.25 24.66 -2.16
N LEU A 53 5.80 23.40 -2.10
CA LEU A 53 5.71 22.52 -3.27
C LEU A 53 4.31 22.03 -3.63
N THR A 54 3.24 22.64 -3.12
CA THR A 54 1.86 22.32 -3.55
C THR A 54 1.09 23.57 -4.01
N GLU A 55 1.04 23.78 -5.32
CA GLU A 55 -0.02 24.56 -5.95
C GLU A 55 -1.32 23.74 -5.93
N SER A 56 -1.96 23.60 -4.77
CA SER A 56 -3.34 23.15 -4.69
C SER A 56 -4.14 24.02 -3.71
N LYS A 57 -5.09 24.77 -4.29
CA LYS A 57 -6.30 25.42 -3.73
C LYS A 57 -6.36 25.65 -2.20
N ASN A 58 -6.35 26.94 -1.85
CA ASN A 58 -6.91 27.69 -0.69
C ASN A 58 -7.08 27.07 0.72
N ASP A 59 -7.28 25.77 0.92
CA ASP A 59 -7.58 25.19 2.24
C ASP A 59 -6.31 24.78 3.01
N GLY A 60 -5.26 24.28 2.34
CA GLY A 60 -3.98 23.96 2.98
C GLY A 60 -3.21 25.19 3.47
N LYS A 61 -3.33 26.33 2.78
CA LYS A 61 -2.74 27.62 3.20
C LYS A 61 -3.43 28.20 4.44
N LYS A 62 -4.67 27.81 4.74
CA LYS A 62 -5.46 28.31 5.88
C LYS A 62 -5.10 27.58 7.18
N ILE A 63 -4.89 26.26 7.11
CA ILE A 63 -4.53 25.41 8.26
C ILE A 63 -3.10 25.73 8.76
N PHE A 64 -2.12 25.82 7.84
CA PHE A 64 -0.74 26.23 8.15
C PHE A 64 -0.68 27.66 8.74
N PHE A 65 -1.56 28.54 8.28
CA PHE A 65 -1.67 29.92 8.76
C PHE A 65 -2.22 29.99 10.19
N ASP A 66 -3.27 29.23 10.50
CA ASP A 66 -3.85 29.19 11.84
C ASP A 66 -2.84 28.62 12.86
N GLU A 67 -2.01 27.65 12.46
CA GLU A 67 -0.95 27.07 13.31
C GLU A 67 0.23 28.03 13.57
N ILE A 68 0.69 28.79 12.56
CA ILE A 68 1.73 29.82 12.74
C ILE A 68 1.20 30.98 13.58
N LEU A 69 -0.05 31.38 13.38
CA LEU A 69 -0.70 32.44 14.15
C LEU A 69 -0.93 32.00 15.60
N GLU A 70 -1.34 30.75 15.85
CA GLU A 70 -1.47 30.17 17.19
C GLU A 70 -0.10 30.00 17.87
N PHE A 71 0.93 29.59 17.13
CA PHE A 71 2.31 29.53 17.62
C PHE A 71 2.86 30.90 18.00
N ALA A 72 2.66 31.92 17.15
CA ALA A 72 3.04 33.30 17.41
C ALA A 72 2.28 33.90 18.60
N LYS A 73 0.97 33.60 18.73
CA LYS A 73 0.15 34.00 19.88
C LYS A 73 0.54 33.32 21.20
N LYS A 74 1.19 32.15 21.15
CA LYS A 74 1.48 31.28 22.32
C LYS A 74 2.94 31.32 22.78
N ASN A 75 3.89 31.65 21.90
CA ASN A 75 5.33 31.65 22.19
C ASN A 75 6.01 33.02 22.00
N GLY A 76 5.26 34.10 21.77
CA GLY A 76 5.70 35.44 21.38
C GLY A 76 6.95 35.99 22.07
N ASN A 77 8.11 35.52 21.61
CA ASN A 77 9.41 36.11 21.87
C ASN A 77 10.09 36.29 20.51
N GLU A 78 10.41 37.53 20.15
CA GLU A 78 11.38 37.84 19.10
C GLU A 78 12.67 37.03 19.31
N GLY A 79 13.32 36.69 18.20
CA GLY A 79 14.53 35.88 18.23
C GLY A 79 15.55 36.32 17.20
N GLU A 80 16.54 35.47 16.97
CA GLU A 80 17.62 35.76 16.01
C GLU A 80 17.15 35.70 14.54
N LYS A 81 16.07 34.94 14.29
CA LYS A 81 15.49 34.70 12.96
C LYS A 81 14.01 35.04 12.85
N ILE A 82 13.39 35.56 13.90
CA ILE A 82 11.97 35.93 13.89
C ILE A 82 11.82 37.32 14.51
N ASP A 83 11.11 38.21 13.83
CA ASP A 83 10.82 39.57 14.31
C ASP A 83 9.34 39.91 14.05
N PHE A 84 8.72 40.66 14.97
CA PHE A 84 7.33 41.08 14.92
C PHE A 84 7.22 42.60 14.88
N LYS A 85 6.37 43.13 14.00
CA LYS A 85 6.10 44.57 13.93
C LYS A 85 4.61 44.82 13.98
N ALA A 86 4.17 45.62 14.95
CA ALA A 86 2.77 46.00 15.09
C ALA A 86 2.25 46.87 13.93
N TYR A 87 3.13 47.54 13.19
CA TYR A 87 2.79 48.49 12.13
C TYR A 87 3.71 48.36 10.91
N TRP A 88 3.20 48.79 9.75
CA TRP A 88 4.01 48.88 8.53
C TRP A 88 5.01 50.04 8.60
N TYR A 89 6.19 49.82 8.02
CA TYR A 89 7.24 50.83 7.87
C TYR A 89 6.79 51.93 6.90
N LYS A 90 6.54 53.13 7.42
CA LYS A 90 6.14 54.29 6.61
C LYS A 90 7.36 54.94 5.96
N ASP A 91 7.16 55.61 4.81
CA ASP A 91 8.20 56.46 4.21
C ASP A 91 8.24 57.84 4.87
N ASP A 92 8.49 57.85 6.19
CA ASP A 92 8.64 59.06 6.98
C ASP A 92 10.02 59.10 7.67
N VAL A 93 10.35 60.26 8.22
CA VAL A 93 11.63 60.49 8.90
C VAL A 93 11.82 59.55 10.10
N LYS A 94 10.73 58.99 10.67
CA LYS A 94 10.76 58.11 11.84
C LYS A 94 10.96 56.63 11.52
N HIS A 95 10.83 56.20 10.26
CA HIS A 95 11.06 54.81 9.85
C HIS A 95 12.03 54.70 8.66
N LYS A 96 12.76 55.79 8.34
CA LYS A 96 13.74 55.84 7.26
C LYS A 96 14.69 54.64 7.36
N ASN A 97 14.69 53.80 6.33
CA ASN A 97 15.54 52.60 6.19
C ASN A 97 15.43 51.51 7.28
N GLU A 98 14.47 51.60 8.22
CA GLU A 98 14.29 50.60 9.29
C GLU A 98 13.96 49.21 8.73
N LEU A 99 13.12 49.13 7.68
CA LEU A 99 12.81 47.86 7.00
C LEU A 99 14.06 47.20 6.39
N VAL A 100 14.98 47.99 5.83
CA VAL A 100 16.21 47.47 5.23
C VAL A 100 17.13 46.93 6.33
N LYS A 101 17.26 47.65 7.44
CA LYS A 101 18.03 47.22 8.62
C LYS A 101 17.49 45.90 9.19
N ASP A 102 16.17 45.78 9.36
CA ASP A 102 15.55 44.60 9.96
C ASP A 102 15.69 43.37 9.05
N LEU A 103 15.53 43.54 7.73
CA LEU A 103 15.70 42.44 6.78
C LEU A 103 17.17 41.97 6.68
N ILE A 104 18.14 42.88 6.65
CA ILE A 104 19.57 42.49 6.59
C ILE A 104 20.00 41.80 7.89
N SER A 105 19.59 42.31 9.04
CA SER A 105 19.92 41.70 10.33
C SER A 105 19.30 40.32 10.52
N LEU A 106 18.03 40.12 10.12
CA LEU A 106 17.38 38.80 10.13
C LEU A 106 18.03 37.82 9.14
N ALA A 107 18.43 38.31 7.97
CA ALA A 107 19.15 37.53 6.97
C ALA A 107 20.47 36.97 7.54
N ASN A 108 21.28 37.82 8.17
CA ASN A 108 22.52 37.38 8.81
C ASN A 108 22.26 36.54 10.08
N GLY A 109 21.25 36.85 10.89
CA GLY A 109 20.97 36.14 12.15
C GLY A 109 22.10 36.27 13.17
N SER A 110 22.25 35.30 14.07
CA SER A 110 23.44 35.18 14.94
C SER A 110 24.47 34.22 14.34
N ILE A 111 25.63 34.09 14.98
CA ILE A 111 26.62 33.05 14.64
C ILE A 111 25.99 31.65 14.68
N ASN A 112 25.03 31.41 15.57
CA ASN A 112 24.41 30.09 15.76
C ASN A 112 23.22 29.83 14.82
N SER A 113 22.61 30.88 14.25
CA SER A 113 21.43 30.75 13.38
C SER A 113 21.69 31.18 11.93
N ILE A 114 22.90 31.61 11.60
CA ILE A 114 23.24 31.95 10.21
C ILE A 114 23.08 30.74 9.28
N GLY A 115 22.49 30.96 8.10
CA GLY A 115 22.11 29.89 7.18
C GLY A 115 20.73 29.27 7.44
N GLU A 116 19.98 29.76 8.43
CA GLU A 116 18.56 29.40 8.64
C GLU A 116 17.59 30.40 7.98
N ILE A 117 16.33 30.00 7.84
CA ILE A 117 15.23 30.82 7.30
C ILE A 117 14.90 31.92 8.31
N GLY A 118 14.81 33.17 7.85
CA GLY A 118 14.35 34.31 8.63
C GLY A 118 12.87 34.63 8.35
N LEU A 119 12.14 35.13 9.34
CA LEU A 119 10.75 35.51 9.24
C LEU A 119 10.49 36.88 9.88
N LEU A 120 9.91 37.80 9.12
CA LEU A 120 9.39 39.07 9.62
C LEU A 120 7.88 39.09 9.48
N VAL A 121 7.17 39.25 10.60
CA VAL A 121 5.70 39.29 10.64
C VAL A 121 5.25 40.71 10.99
N VAL A 122 4.52 41.34 10.08
CA VAL A 122 3.99 42.70 10.28
C VAL A 122 2.48 42.63 10.47
N GLY A 123 1.94 43.33 11.47
CA GLY A 123 0.53 43.33 11.86
C GLY A 123 0.22 42.72 13.23
N LEU A 124 1.24 42.24 13.95
CA LEU A 124 1.09 41.62 15.26
C LEU A 124 1.79 42.50 16.32
N ASP A 125 1.06 42.92 17.35
CA ASP A 125 1.66 43.52 18.55
C ASP A 125 1.91 42.42 19.58
N GLU A 126 3.16 41.97 19.68
CA GLU A 126 3.59 40.90 20.58
C GLU A 126 3.31 41.25 22.05
N SER A 127 3.57 42.50 22.46
CA SER A 127 3.42 42.95 23.86
C SER A 127 1.98 42.89 24.37
N LYS A 128 1.02 43.00 23.46
CA LYS A 128 -0.43 42.95 23.76
C LYS A 128 -1.12 41.70 23.22
N ASN A 129 -0.39 40.85 22.49
CA ASN A 129 -0.91 39.70 21.76
C ASN A 129 -2.12 40.04 20.85
N GLU A 130 -2.05 41.19 20.15
CA GLU A 130 -3.16 41.74 19.37
C GLU A 130 -2.79 41.92 17.89
N ILE A 131 -3.73 41.60 17.00
CA ILE A 131 -3.60 41.90 15.56
C ILE A 131 -4.01 43.35 15.31
N ARG A 132 -3.11 44.12 14.71
CA ARG A 132 -3.34 45.53 14.34
C ARG A 132 -3.63 45.66 12.86
N HIS A 133 -4.50 46.60 12.54
CA HIS A 133 -4.84 46.89 11.15
C HIS A 133 -3.64 47.57 10.47
N ILE A 134 -3.11 46.94 9.42
CA ILE A 134 -2.00 47.49 8.64
C ILE A 134 -2.55 48.26 7.45
N HIS A 135 -2.21 49.54 7.36
CA HIS A 135 -2.38 50.31 6.13
C HIS A 135 -1.03 50.37 5.41
N ILE A 136 -0.90 49.61 4.32
CA ILE A 136 0.27 49.69 3.44
C ILE A 136 0.04 50.86 2.50
N THR A 137 0.71 51.99 2.77
CA THR A 137 0.54 53.22 2.01
C THR A 137 1.79 53.63 1.24
N ASP A 138 1.63 54.40 0.18
CA ASP A 138 2.72 55.12 -0.48
C ASP A 138 3.15 56.38 0.27
N SER A 139 4.20 57.03 -0.22
CA SER A 139 4.73 58.28 0.33
C SER A 139 3.74 59.45 0.26
N LYS A 140 2.58 59.26 -0.38
CA LYS A 140 1.46 60.21 -0.46
C LYS A 140 0.23 59.77 0.36
N GLY A 141 0.31 58.64 1.08
CA GLY A 141 -0.76 58.14 1.95
C GLY A 141 -1.82 57.26 1.26
N ASN A 142 -1.66 56.90 -0.03
CA ASN A 142 -2.61 56.07 -0.76
C ASN A 142 -2.35 54.57 -0.51
N SER A 143 -3.41 53.75 -0.51
CA SER A 143 -3.30 52.29 -0.36
C SER A 143 -2.51 51.64 -1.51
N LYS A 144 -1.53 50.80 -1.18
CA LYS A 144 -0.68 50.10 -2.16
C LYS A 144 -1.27 48.76 -2.61
N PRO A 145 -1.21 48.41 -3.92
CA PRO A 145 -1.52 47.07 -4.40
C PRO A 145 -0.49 46.03 -3.88
N GLN A 146 -0.98 44.89 -3.38
CA GLN A 146 -0.17 43.81 -2.78
C GLN A 146 1.00 43.34 -3.66
N GLY A 147 0.83 43.26 -4.98
CA GLY A 147 1.88 42.80 -5.90
C GLY A 147 3.10 43.73 -6.05
N LYS A 148 3.01 45.01 -5.65
CA LYS A 148 4.10 46.00 -5.83
C LYS A 148 5.06 46.11 -4.65
N VAL A 149 4.73 45.52 -3.51
CA VAL A 149 5.53 45.63 -2.27
C VAL A 149 6.83 44.83 -2.36
N LYS A 150 6.81 43.63 -2.95
CA LYS A 150 8.02 42.80 -3.14
C LYS A 150 9.05 43.50 -4.03
N ASP A 151 8.60 44.12 -5.12
CA ASP A 151 9.47 44.86 -6.04
C ASP A 151 10.13 46.07 -5.37
N GLU A 152 9.37 46.79 -4.54
CA GLU A 152 9.86 47.95 -3.80
C GLU A 152 10.90 47.56 -2.73
N ILE A 153 10.64 46.52 -1.94
CA ILE A 153 11.60 46.00 -0.96
C ILE A 153 12.88 45.55 -1.68
N THR A 154 12.72 44.87 -2.82
CA THR A 154 13.86 44.42 -3.64
C THR A 154 14.69 45.60 -4.14
N GLN A 155 14.05 46.68 -4.61
CA GLN A 155 14.75 47.89 -5.04
C GLN A 155 15.47 48.60 -3.88
N ARG A 156 14.84 48.68 -2.70
CA ARG A 156 15.46 49.27 -1.50
C ARG A 156 16.68 48.48 -1.06
N LEU A 157 16.60 47.15 -1.00
CA LEU A 157 17.74 46.29 -0.62
C LEU A 157 18.91 46.40 -1.59
N LYS A 158 18.64 46.40 -2.91
CA LYS A 158 19.68 46.57 -3.95
C LYS A 158 20.50 47.86 -3.81
N ASN A 159 19.96 48.90 -3.16
CA ASN A 159 20.71 50.13 -2.93
C ASN A 159 21.75 50.02 -1.81
N TYR A 160 21.61 49.04 -0.91
CA TYR A 160 22.45 48.88 0.29
C TYR A 160 23.20 47.54 0.36
N THR A 161 22.88 46.54 -0.48
CA THR A 161 23.56 45.24 -0.51
C THR A 161 24.03 44.87 -1.92
N SER A 162 25.22 44.27 -2.03
CA SER A 162 25.76 43.75 -3.31
C SER A 162 25.23 42.36 -3.65
N GLN A 163 24.92 41.56 -2.62
CA GLN A 163 24.33 40.24 -2.78
C GLN A 163 22.79 40.33 -2.71
N PRO A 164 22.07 39.61 -3.59
CA PRO A 164 20.62 39.62 -3.58
C PRO A 164 20.10 38.91 -2.33
N LEU A 165 19.14 39.51 -1.64
CA LEU A 165 18.40 38.82 -0.59
C LEU A 165 17.18 38.12 -1.21
N ASN A 166 17.10 36.81 -1.08
CA ASN A 166 15.93 36.05 -1.54
C ASN A 166 14.87 36.01 -0.45
N PHE A 167 13.71 36.61 -0.72
CA PHE A 167 12.58 36.59 0.20
C PHE A 167 11.25 36.52 -0.54
N ASP A 168 10.23 36.03 0.15
CA ASP A 168 8.85 36.02 -0.31
C ASP A 168 7.97 36.87 0.60
N VAL A 169 6.90 37.43 0.03
CA VAL A 169 5.96 38.31 0.73
C VAL A 169 4.56 37.73 0.56
N ASP A 170 3.95 37.33 1.66
CA ASP A 170 2.61 36.75 1.70
C ASP A 170 1.67 37.63 2.53
N TYR A 171 0.41 37.68 2.10
CA TYR A 171 -0.65 38.50 2.73
C TYR A 171 -1.75 37.59 3.26
N HIS A 172 -2.14 37.80 4.52
CA HIS A 172 -3.18 37.02 5.14
C HIS A 172 -4.16 37.90 5.91
N THR A 173 -5.39 37.42 6.08
CA THR A 173 -6.43 38.12 6.85
C THR A 173 -6.78 37.30 8.09
N ALA A 174 -6.58 37.89 9.27
CA ALA A 174 -6.99 37.33 10.57
C ALA A 174 -7.77 38.38 11.37
N ASP A 175 -8.87 37.98 11.98
CA ASP A 175 -9.82 38.86 12.70
C ASP A 175 -10.25 40.09 11.86
N GLY A 176 -10.41 39.90 10.55
CA GLY A 176 -10.77 40.97 9.59
C GLY A 176 -9.65 41.99 9.31
N LYS A 177 -8.43 41.76 9.79
CA LYS A 177 -7.26 42.64 9.61
C LYS A 177 -6.18 41.93 8.79
N THR A 178 -5.43 42.69 8.00
CA THR A 178 -4.35 42.14 7.16
C THR A 178 -3.05 42.01 7.94
N VAL A 179 -2.39 40.85 7.84
CA VAL A 179 -1.05 40.53 8.37
C VAL A 179 -0.14 40.22 7.19
N VAL A 180 1.10 40.72 7.22
CA VAL A 180 2.10 40.52 6.16
C VAL A 180 3.24 39.64 6.68
N PHE A 181 3.59 38.62 5.93
CA PHE A 181 4.71 37.72 6.23
C PHE A 181 5.81 37.93 5.20
N ILE A 182 7.02 38.22 5.66
CA ILE A 182 8.21 38.32 4.82
C ILE A 182 9.16 37.19 5.20
N THR A 183 9.28 36.19 4.34
CA THR A 183 10.09 34.98 4.58
C THR A 183 11.41 35.07 3.84
N ILE A 184 12.50 35.27 4.58
CA ILE A 184 13.88 35.35 4.07
C ILE A 184 14.44 33.94 3.95
N GLN A 185 14.84 33.55 2.74
CA GLN A 185 15.40 32.23 2.50
C GLN A 185 16.81 32.08 3.08
N ALA A 186 17.13 30.87 3.53
CA ALA A 186 18.47 30.51 3.99
C ALA A 186 19.54 30.80 2.92
N HIS A 187 20.67 31.38 3.32
CA HIS A 187 21.81 31.67 2.45
C HIS A 187 23.15 31.33 3.11
N SER A 188 24.16 31.04 2.27
CA SER A 188 25.52 30.63 2.68
C SER A 188 26.55 31.75 2.52
N TYR A 189 26.14 33.01 2.69
CA TYR A 189 27.01 34.18 2.62
C TYR A 189 26.61 35.25 3.64
N LEU A 190 27.56 36.11 4.01
CA LEU A 190 27.31 37.29 4.85
C LEU A 190 26.87 38.48 4.00
N ILE A 191 25.92 39.24 4.51
CA ILE A 191 25.43 40.46 3.86
C ILE A 191 26.02 41.66 4.57
N TYR A 192 26.95 42.34 3.90
CA TYR A 192 27.55 43.59 4.34
C TYR A 192 26.84 44.79 3.69
N LEU A 193 26.87 45.93 4.37
CA LEU A 193 26.39 47.19 3.80
C LEU A 193 27.35 47.71 2.73
N GLU A 194 26.87 47.95 1.52
CA GLU A 194 27.66 48.55 0.42
C GLU A 194 27.69 50.08 0.45
N LYS A 195 26.78 50.70 1.21
CA LYS A 195 26.68 52.14 1.43
C LYS A 195 26.27 52.40 2.87
N ASP A 196 26.50 53.62 3.33
CA ASP A 196 26.05 54.05 4.66
C ASP A 196 24.52 53.94 4.76
N LEU A 197 24.05 53.24 5.81
CA LEU A 197 22.62 53.06 6.10
C LEU A 197 22.25 53.99 7.25
N GLU A 198 21.59 55.10 6.93
CA GLU A 198 21.06 56.02 7.93
C GLU A 198 19.68 55.56 8.40
N THR A 199 19.54 55.28 9.69
CA THR A 199 18.24 55.13 10.37
C THR A 199 18.03 56.26 11.38
N PRO A 200 16.81 56.47 11.90
CA PRO A 200 16.51 57.60 12.81
C PRO A 200 17.30 57.54 14.12
N SER A 201 17.73 56.35 14.53
CA SER A 201 18.46 56.12 15.79
C SER A 201 19.97 56.00 15.62
N ARG A 202 20.46 55.59 14.44
CA ARG A 202 21.89 55.32 14.21
C ARG A 202 22.23 55.36 12.72
N THR A 203 23.45 55.79 12.39
CA THR A 203 24.02 55.61 11.05
C THR A 203 25.02 54.46 11.07
N TYR A 204 24.89 53.52 10.13
CA TYR A 204 25.78 52.38 9.97
C TYR A 204 26.65 52.59 8.74
N SER A 205 27.97 52.57 8.92
CA SER A 205 28.91 52.82 7.83
C SER A 205 28.96 51.67 6.81
N ARG A 206 29.36 51.98 5.58
CA ARG A 206 29.73 51.00 4.56
C ARG A 206 30.72 49.96 5.12
N GLY A 207 30.51 48.71 4.75
CA GLY A 207 31.28 47.54 5.21
C GLY A 207 30.78 46.95 6.54
N THR A 208 29.77 47.53 7.18
CA THR A 208 29.23 47.00 8.44
C THR A 208 28.42 45.72 8.21
N LEU A 209 28.64 44.72 9.06
CA LEU A 209 27.80 43.53 9.18
C LEU A 209 26.77 43.74 10.29
N LEU A 210 25.49 43.80 9.90
CA LEU A 210 24.36 43.86 10.84
C LEU A 210 23.92 42.43 11.17
N TYR A 211 23.88 42.07 12.45
CA TYR A 211 23.51 40.72 12.90
C TYR A 211 22.56 40.80 14.10
N ARG A 212 21.95 39.67 14.49
CA ARG A 212 21.03 39.63 15.65
C ARG A 212 21.56 38.71 16.74
N GLU A 213 21.51 39.17 17.98
CA GLU A 213 21.83 38.39 19.16
C GLU A 213 20.72 38.58 20.20
N ASN A 214 20.04 37.50 20.57
CA ASN A 214 18.89 37.54 21.51
C ASN A 214 17.84 38.62 21.14
N ALA A 215 17.47 38.69 19.86
CA ALA A 215 16.55 39.68 19.25
C ALA A 215 17.07 41.12 19.11
N ILE A 216 18.27 41.46 19.61
CA ILE A 216 18.86 42.80 19.47
C ILE A 216 19.70 42.85 18.19
N ILE A 217 19.58 43.94 17.40
CA ILE A 217 20.40 44.16 16.21
C ILE A 217 21.72 44.82 16.62
N GLU A 218 22.82 44.13 16.34
CA GLU A 218 24.19 44.55 16.66
C GLU A 218 25.04 44.73 15.41
N THR A 219 26.18 45.41 15.58
CA THR A 219 27.20 45.61 14.54
C THR A 219 28.42 44.75 14.85
N ALA A 220 28.81 43.84 13.95
CA ALA A 220 29.92 42.95 14.22
C ALA A 220 31.26 43.70 14.31
N SER A 221 32.05 43.39 15.34
CA SER A 221 33.46 43.75 15.41
C SER A 221 34.28 42.93 14.39
N HIS A 222 35.58 43.23 14.24
CA HIS A 222 36.46 42.43 13.39
C HIS A 222 36.49 40.96 13.82
N SER A 223 36.60 40.68 15.13
CA SER A 223 36.64 39.32 15.65
C SER A 223 35.33 38.55 15.42
N ILE A 224 34.19 39.21 15.63
CA ILE A 224 32.86 38.62 15.39
C ILE A 224 32.65 38.39 13.88
N SER A 225 33.14 39.29 13.04
CA SER A 225 33.09 39.13 11.58
C SER A 225 33.93 37.93 11.11
N GLU A 226 35.09 37.68 11.72
CA GLU A 226 35.90 36.49 11.48
C GLU A 226 35.19 35.21 11.94
N GLU A 227 34.55 35.21 13.11
CA GLU A 227 33.76 34.06 13.59
C GLU A 227 32.58 33.74 12.67
N PHE A 228 31.89 34.77 12.16
CA PHE A 228 30.85 34.61 11.14
C PHE A 228 31.42 34.05 9.83
N GLN A 229 32.57 34.54 9.37
CA GLN A 229 33.24 34.01 8.17
C GLN A 229 33.70 32.57 8.36
N GLU A 230 34.19 32.20 9.54
CA GLU A 230 34.57 30.83 9.86
C GLU A 230 33.34 29.92 9.92
N THR A 231 32.25 30.38 10.53
CA THR A 231 30.99 29.63 10.62
C THR A 231 30.35 29.44 9.27
N ILE A 232 30.31 30.48 8.42
CA ILE A 232 29.90 30.35 7.02
C ILE A 232 30.86 29.43 6.27
N SER A 233 32.17 29.48 6.49
CA SER A 233 33.12 28.57 5.83
C SER A 233 32.89 27.11 6.23
N ARG A 234 32.50 26.86 7.50
CA ARG A 234 32.11 25.52 8.00
C ARG A 234 30.75 25.07 7.45
N LEU A 235 29.78 25.99 7.33
CA LEU A 235 28.52 25.75 6.65
C LEU A 235 28.77 25.45 5.17
N ASP A 236 29.65 26.20 4.51
CA ASP A 236 30.11 26.01 3.14
C ASP A 236 30.97 24.73 3.00
N LEU A 237 31.53 24.17 4.07
CA LEU A 237 32.18 22.83 4.08
C LEU A 237 31.18 21.68 4.26
N LYS A 238 30.11 21.85 5.06
CA LYS A 238 28.97 20.91 5.10
C LYS A 238 28.15 20.98 3.81
N ASP A 239 27.97 22.18 3.28
CA ASP A 239 27.46 22.44 1.95
C ASP A 239 28.44 21.94 0.92
N LYS A 240 29.78 21.98 1.04
CA LYS A 240 30.72 21.33 0.08
C LYS A 240 30.74 19.81 0.19
N LYS A 241 30.38 19.21 1.34
CA LYS A 241 30.16 17.76 1.46
C LYS A 241 28.78 17.32 0.95
N LYS A 242 27.78 18.21 0.92
CA LYS A 242 26.51 18.04 0.18
C LYS A 242 26.56 18.56 -1.28
N LYS A 243 27.50 19.44 -1.60
CA LYS A 243 27.86 20.07 -2.90
C LYS A 243 29.19 19.48 -3.40
N VAL A 244 29.45 18.20 -3.13
CA VAL A 244 30.25 17.39 -4.07
C VAL A 244 29.44 17.16 -5.36
N LEU A 245 28.15 17.49 -5.38
CA LEU A 245 27.50 17.95 -6.59
C LEU A 245 27.92 19.40 -6.87
N LYS A 246 29.03 19.51 -7.62
CA LYS A 246 29.32 20.66 -8.46
C LYS A 246 28.01 21.09 -9.14
N ILE A 247 27.45 22.23 -8.75
CA ILE A 247 26.80 23.06 -9.76
C ILE A 247 27.95 23.42 -10.69
N PRO A 248 27.92 23.02 -11.97
CA PRO A 248 28.91 23.51 -12.90
C PRO A 248 28.85 25.03 -12.80
N SER A 249 30.00 25.67 -12.58
CA SER A 249 30.24 26.97 -13.18
C SER A 249 29.60 26.91 -14.56
N VAL A 250 28.56 27.71 -14.82
CA VAL A 250 27.90 27.76 -16.13
C VAL A 250 28.99 28.11 -17.13
N LYS A 251 29.59 27.07 -17.72
CA LYS A 251 30.27 27.15 -19.01
C LYS A 251 29.16 27.55 -19.99
N PRO A 252 29.44 28.43 -20.96
CA PRO A 252 28.42 28.80 -21.91
C PRO A 252 27.99 27.55 -22.67
N GLU A 253 26.69 27.27 -22.65
CA GLU A 253 26.06 26.24 -23.46
C GLU A 253 26.17 26.59 -24.95
N ILE A 254 27.02 25.84 -25.68
CA ILE A 254 26.64 25.15 -26.91
C ILE A 254 27.26 23.74 -26.81
N LYS A 255 26.44 22.71 -27.00
CA LYS A 255 26.90 21.34 -27.27
C LYS A 255 25.91 20.67 -28.24
N ILE A 256 25.83 21.18 -29.46
CA ILE A 256 26.11 20.37 -30.65
C ILE A 256 27.26 21.16 -31.23
N GLU A 257 28.41 20.56 -31.54
CA GLU A 257 29.48 21.37 -32.11
C GLU A 257 28.91 22.00 -33.37
N ALA A 258 29.03 23.32 -33.53
CA ALA A 258 28.49 23.98 -34.72
C ALA A 258 29.01 23.30 -36.00
N ARG A 259 30.23 22.74 -35.94
CA ARG A 259 30.82 21.85 -36.94
C ARG A 259 30.01 20.59 -37.25
N ASP A 260 29.40 19.93 -36.27
CA ASP A 260 28.55 18.76 -36.48
C ASP A 260 27.33 19.14 -37.34
N ILE A 261 26.68 20.26 -37.04
CA ILE A 261 25.54 20.78 -37.84
C ILE A 261 26.00 21.22 -39.23
N LEU A 262 27.12 21.94 -39.29
CA LEU A 262 27.69 22.37 -40.57
C LEU A 262 28.07 21.16 -41.44
N SER A 263 28.40 20.00 -40.84
CA SER A 263 28.68 18.79 -41.61
C SER A 263 27.46 18.17 -42.31
N LEU A 264 26.25 18.52 -41.86
CA LEU A 264 24.99 18.13 -42.51
C LEU A 264 24.65 19.05 -43.69
N ILE A 265 24.95 20.34 -43.56
CA ILE A 265 24.49 21.40 -44.50
C ILE A 265 25.56 21.74 -45.54
N VAL A 266 26.83 21.69 -45.16
CA VAL A 266 27.97 22.08 -46.00
C VAL A 266 28.61 20.84 -46.59
N SER A 267 28.98 20.91 -47.88
CA SER A 267 29.62 19.78 -48.56
C SER A 267 30.92 19.36 -47.84
N PRO A 268 31.23 18.04 -47.75
CA PRO A 268 32.42 17.56 -47.05
C PRO A 268 33.75 18.16 -47.54
N ARG A 269 33.78 18.63 -48.79
CA ARG A 269 34.95 19.29 -49.40
C ARG A 269 35.12 20.72 -48.90
N ASP A 270 34.01 21.41 -48.63
CA ASP A 270 33.98 22.82 -48.26
C ASP A 270 34.16 23.06 -46.75
N ILE A 271 33.84 22.08 -45.91
CA ILE A 271 34.01 22.14 -44.44
C ILE A 271 35.44 22.53 -44.04
N LYS A 272 36.45 22.07 -44.79
CA LYS A 272 37.87 22.37 -44.52
C LYS A 272 38.23 23.84 -44.75
N PHE A 273 37.40 24.60 -45.47
CA PHE A 273 37.62 26.00 -45.81
C PHE A 273 36.79 26.96 -44.94
N LEU A 274 36.09 26.45 -43.92
CA LEU A 274 35.36 27.27 -42.96
C LEU A 274 36.33 28.06 -42.07
N SER A 275 36.20 29.38 -42.07
CA SER A 275 36.91 30.24 -41.11
C SER A 275 36.09 30.44 -39.84
N GLU A 276 36.72 30.20 -38.67
CA GLU A 276 36.11 30.29 -37.35
C GLU A 276 36.26 31.68 -36.72
N ASN A 277 35.14 32.30 -36.34
CA ASN A 277 35.08 33.55 -35.60
C ASN A 277 34.25 33.36 -34.31
N LYS A 278 34.89 33.33 -33.14
CA LYS A 278 34.19 33.12 -31.84
C LYS A 278 33.92 34.44 -31.11
N GLY A 279 32.73 34.61 -30.53
CA GLY A 279 32.38 35.73 -29.65
C GLY A 279 31.95 35.26 -28.26
N ILE A 280 32.71 35.58 -27.21
CA ILE A 280 32.40 35.19 -25.83
C ILE A 280 32.63 36.37 -24.85
N LYS A 281 31.64 36.68 -23.99
CA LYS A 281 31.96 37.23 -22.65
C LYS A 281 30.95 36.79 -21.56
N LEU A 282 31.49 36.17 -20.51
CA LEU A 282 30.79 35.63 -19.34
C LEU A 282 31.32 36.27 -18.04
N SER A 283 30.76 37.41 -17.66
CA SER A 283 30.60 37.88 -16.27
C SER A 283 29.57 39.02 -16.23
N GLN A 284 29.15 39.44 -15.02
CA GLN A 284 27.99 40.30 -14.73
C GLN A 284 27.74 41.44 -15.75
N ALA A 285 26.71 41.23 -16.59
CA ALA A 285 26.19 42.11 -17.66
C ALA A 285 27.20 42.48 -18.79
N PRO A 286 26.91 42.18 -20.08
CA PRO A 286 25.78 41.44 -20.69
C PRO A 286 26.17 40.00 -21.09
N LYS A 287 25.24 39.04 -20.96
CA LYS A 287 25.41 37.63 -21.35
C LYS A 287 25.49 37.49 -22.88
N ILE A 288 26.67 37.57 -23.49
CA ILE A 288 26.85 37.47 -24.95
C ILE A 288 27.60 36.18 -25.28
N TYR A 289 26.96 35.32 -26.07
CA TYR A 289 27.54 34.06 -26.53
C TYR A 289 26.98 33.66 -27.90
N TYR A 290 27.86 33.53 -28.89
CA TYR A 290 27.57 32.98 -30.21
C TYR A 290 28.84 32.38 -30.86
N GLU A 291 28.63 31.45 -31.78
CA GLU A 291 29.68 30.98 -32.69
C GLU A 291 29.35 31.41 -34.12
N TYR A 292 30.33 31.94 -34.84
CA TYR A 292 30.15 32.42 -36.19
C TYR A 292 31.19 31.80 -37.12
N TYR A 293 30.73 31.27 -38.24
CA TYR A 293 31.55 30.64 -39.26
C TYR A 293 31.29 31.32 -40.60
N THR A 294 32.31 31.41 -41.45
CA THR A 294 32.15 31.94 -42.81
C THR A 294 32.76 31.00 -43.83
N LEU A 295 32.13 30.93 -45.00
CA LEU A 295 32.58 30.17 -46.15
C LEU A 295 32.67 31.10 -47.37
N ALA A 296 33.87 31.22 -47.94
CA ALA A 296 34.08 32.00 -49.16
C ALA A 296 33.99 31.09 -50.40
N ARG A 297 33.08 31.40 -51.33
CA ARG A 297 32.89 30.67 -52.60
C ARG A 297 32.94 31.64 -53.77
N LYS A 298 33.94 31.52 -54.66
CA LYS A 298 34.10 32.23 -55.97
C LYS A 298 33.28 33.53 -56.13
N GLY A 299 33.52 34.52 -55.26
CA GLY A 299 32.91 35.85 -55.33
C GLY A 299 31.82 36.16 -54.30
N SER A 300 31.28 35.18 -53.57
CA SER A 300 30.33 35.37 -52.47
C SER A 300 30.84 34.82 -51.14
N THR A 301 30.36 35.39 -50.04
CA THR A 301 30.66 34.93 -48.68
C THR A 301 29.36 34.57 -47.97
N GLU A 302 29.28 33.34 -47.46
CA GLU A 302 28.15 32.83 -46.71
C GLU A 302 28.53 32.72 -45.23
N GLY A 303 27.66 33.14 -44.33
CA GLY A 303 27.88 33.11 -42.89
C GLY A 303 26.91 32.20 -42.16
N PHE A 304 27.38 31.55 -41.11
CA PHE A 304 26.60 30.67 -40.25
C PHE A 304 26.75 31.10 -38.79
N LEU A 305 25.66 31.54 -38.17
CA LEU A 305 25.63 32.07 -36.81
C LEU A 305 24.83 31.15 -35.88
N PHE A 306 25.49 30.62 -34.86
CA PHE A 306 24.89 29.74 -33.86
C PHE A 306 24.64 30.49 -32.56
N LEU A 307 23.38 30.51 -32.12
CA LEU A 307 22.92 31.22 -30.93
C LEU A 307 22.54 30.25 -29.81
N GLY A 308 23.08 30.50 -28.62
CA GLY A 308 22.75 29.75 -27.41
C GLY A 308 21.27 29.89 -26.96
N LYS A 309 20.83 28.94 -26.12
CA LYS A 309 19.46 28.85 -25.58
C LYS A 309 19.05 30.08 -24.76
N TYR A 310 19.98 30.62 -23.96
CA TYR A 310 19.73 31.75 -23.05
C TYR A 310 20.35 33.08 -23.52
N THR A 311 20.79 33.14 -24.77
CA THR A 311 21.44 34.32 -25.35
C THR A 311 20.39 35.42 -25.63
N PRO A 312 20.43 36.58 -24.93
CA PRO A 312 19.52 37.69 -25.17
C PRO A 312 19.86 38.41 -26.48
N ASN A 313 18.91 38.42 -27.42
CA ASN A 313 19.03 39.10 -28.71
C ASN A 313 19.45 40.58 -28.56
N LYS A 314 18.87 41.29 -27.58
CA LYS A 314 19.10 42.72 -27.28
C LYS A 314 20.56 43.11 -27.08
N HIS A 315 21.41 42.22 -26.57
CA HIS A 315 22.82 42.51 -26.37
C HIS A 315 23.72 41.79 -27.39
N THR A 316 23.23 40.69 -27.95
CA THR A 316 24.03 39.79 -28.78
C THR A 316 24.14 40.30 -30.21
N PHE A 317 23.03 40.73 -30.81
CA PHE A 317 23.04 41.24 -32.19
C PHE A 317 23.77 42.59 -32.33
N PRO A 318 23.57 43.59 -31.44
CA PRO A 318 24.36 44.81 -31.51
C PRO A 318 25.87 44.55 -31.43
N HIS A 319 26.30 43.68 -30.52
CA HIS A 319 27.71 43.27 -30.41
C HIS A 319 28.20 42.48 -31.63
N PHE A 320 27.35 41.62 -32.22
CA PHE A 320 27.68 40.90 -33.45
C PHE A 320 27.88 41.87 -34.62
N PHE A 321 26.97 42.82 -34.82
CA PHE A 321 27.06 43.81 -35.89
C PHE A 321 28.26 44.74 -35.70
N GLU A 322 28.51 45.22 -34.47
CA GLU A 322 29.70 46.04 -34.17
C GLU A 322 31.01 45.28 -34.43
N LYS A 323 31.07 44.00 -34.04
CA LYS A 323 32.29 43.19 -34.20
C LYS A 323 32.60 42.85 -35.66
N PHE A 324 31.58 42.68 -36.50
CA PHE A 324 31.73 42.20 -37.88
C PHE A 324 31.26 43.20 -38.94
N GLU A 325 31.05 44.47 -38.61
CA GLU A 325 30.49 45.52 -39.48
C GLU A 325 31.13 45.57 -40.88
N ASN A 326 32.47 45.42 -40.95
CA ASN A 326 33.24 45.46 -42.20
C ASN A 326 33.48 44.07 -42.83
N SER A 327 32.92 43.01 -42.26
CA SER A 327 33.13 41.61 -42.66
C SER A 327 31.84 40.79 -42.62
N LEU A 328 30.69 41.44 -42.77
CA LEU A 328 29.41 40.76 -42.89
C LEU A 328 29.34 39.98 -44.22
N PRO A 329 28.68 38.82 -44.22
CA PRO A 329 28.55 37.98 -45.41
C PRO A 329 27.46 38.52 -46.34
N GLU A 330 27.42 38.04 -47.59
CA GLU A 330 26.33 38.33 -48.53
C GLU A 330 25.04 37.58 -48.15
N SER A 331 25.17 36.40 -47.52
CA SER A 331 24.08 35.62 -46.93
C SER A 331 24.43 35.17 -45.50
N LEU A 332 23.46 35.20 -44.59
CA LEU A 332 23.64 34.75 -43.20
C LEU A 332 22.55 33.74 -42.82
N GLU A 333 22.97 32.54 -42.45
CA GLU A 333 22.10 31.54 -41.80
C GLU A 333 22.24 31.63 -40.29
N ILE A 334 21.10 31.67 -39.58
CA ILE A 334 21.07 31.72 -38.12
C ILE A 334 20.43 30.46 -37.57
N PHE A 335 21.18 29.76 -36.71
CA PHE A 335 20.73 28.57 -36.01
C PHE A 335 20.46 28.87 -34.54
N LEU A 336 19.29 28.48 -34.07
CA LEU A 336 18.85 28.73 -32.70
C LEU A 336 18.22 27.50 -32.06
N VAL A 337 18.31 27.44 -30.73
CA VAL A 337 17.59 26.44 -29.93
C VAL A 337 16.18 26.97 -29.63
N LYS A 338 15.14 26.12 -29.79
CA LYS A 338 13.77 26.44 -29.38
C LYS A 338 13.75 26.83 -27.89
N LYS A 339 13.08 27.94 -27.57
CA LYS A 339 12.87 28.40 -26.20
C LYS A 339 11.38 28.29 -25.89
N ARG A 340 11.02 27.72 -24.74
CA ARG A 340 9.64 27.65 -24.27
C ARG A 340 9.44 28.45 -22.99
N GLN A 341 8.24 28.99 -22.80
CA GLN A 341 7.80 29.65 -21.58
C GLN A 341 6.48 28.99 -21.16
N GLY A 342 6.55 28.04 -20.22
CA GLY A 342 5.47 27.08 -19.99
C GLY A 342 5.25 26.19 -21.22
N ASN A 343 3.99 25.94 -21.60
CA ASN A 343 3.65 25.11 -22.77
C ASN A 343 3.73 25.86 -24.12
N ARG A 344 4.13 27.13 -24.14
CA ARG A 344 4.22 27.92 -25.39
C ARG A 344 5.67 28.04 -25.87
N VAL A 345 5.87 27.78 -27.16
CA VAL A 345 7.13 28.11 -27.85
C VAL A 345 7.23 29.62 -27.98
N VAL A 346 8.33 30.18 -27.48
CA VAL A 346 8.66 31.59 -27.67
C VAL A 346 9.09 31.76 -29.11
N ASP A 347 8.39 32.63 -29.84
CA ASP A 347 8.72 32.96 -31.21
C ASP A 347 9.99 33.83 -31.27
N ARG A 348 11.13 33.14 -31.25
CA ARG A 348 12.45 33.77 -31.39
C ARG A 348 12.72 34.17 -32.83
N LYS A 349 12.08 33.53 -33.82
CA LYS A 349 12.34 33.80 -35.23
C LYS A 349 11.86 35.21 -35.58
N SER A 350 10.61 35.56 -35.23
CA SER A 350 10.10 36.91 -35.49
C SER A 350 10.88 38.00 -34.77
N ASP A 351 11.34 37.73 -33.55
CA ASP A 351 12.18 38.68 -32.82
C ASP A 351 13.55 38.92 -33.47
N ILE A 352 14.17 37.89 -34.05
CA ILE A 352 15.42 38.05 -34.81
C ILE A 352 15.18 38.90 -36.06
N TYR A 353 14.11 38.62 -36.81
CA TYR A 353 13.76 39.42 -37.99
C TYR A 353 13.53 40.90 -37.64
N LYS A 354 12.91 41.21 -36.50
CA LYS A 354 12.76 42.60 -36.04
C LYS A 354 14.13 43.29 -35.82
N TYR A 355 15.09 42.60 -35.21
CA TYR A 355 16.44 43.17 -35.02
C TYR A 355 17.16 43.40 -36.35
N PHE A 356 17.05 42.49 -37.32
CA PHE A 356 17.66 42.70 -38.65
C PHE A 356 16.97 43.82 -39.44
N ASN A 357 15.65 44.00 -39.27
CA ASN A 357 14.93 45.17 -39.80
C ASN A 357 15.48 46.48 -39.21
N GLU A 358 15.66 46.54 -37.88
CA GLU A 358 16.14 47.76 -37.18
C GLU A 358 17.52 48.22 -37.65
N TYR A 359 18.38 47.30 -38.10
CA TYR A 359 19.73 47.58 -38.61
C TYR A 359 19.81 47.65 -40.15
N ASN A 360 18.69 47.57 -40.88
CA ASN A 360 18.63 47.51 -42.35
C ASN A 360 19.42 46.33 -42.98
N LEU A 361 19.50 45.18 -42.30
CA LEU A 361 20.28 44.01 -42.72
C LEU A 361 19.44 42.83 -43.26
N ASN A 362 18.16 43.05 -43.56
CA ASN A 362 17.26 41.99 -44.04
C ASN A 362 17.70 41.33 -45.35
N GLY A 363 18.38 42.09 -46.22
CA GLY A 363 18.90 41.56 -47.48
C GLY A 363 19.92 40.44 -47.29
N ILE A 364 20.59 40.39 -46.13
CA ILE A 364 21.56 39.36 -45.77
C ILE A 364 20.88 38.13 -45.14
N LEU A 365 19.78 38.34 -44.39
CA LEU A 365 19.13 37.28 -43.62
C LEU A 365 18.10 36.45 -44.41
N GLY A 366 17.37 37.05 -45.36
CA GLY A 366 16.37 36.33 -46.14
C GLY A 366 15.32 35.62 -45.26
N GLN A 367 15.08 34.31 -45.49
CA GLN A 367 14.28 33.43 -44.62
C GLN A 367 15.13 32.47 -43.78
N ASN A 368 16.41 32.78 -43.56
CA ASN A 368 17.42 31.80 -43.16
C ASN A 368 17.59 31.70 -41.63
N VAL A 369 16.47 31.62 -40.91
CA VAL A 369 16.43 31.48 -39.45
C VAL A 369 15.85 30.12 -39.08
N HIS A 370 16.72 29.22 -38.62
CA HIS A 370 16.43 27.80 -38.44
C HIS A 370 16.53 27.37 -36.97
N TYR A 371 15.64 26.48 -36.54
CA TYR A 371 15.87 25.80 -35.27
C TYR A 371 16.79 24.59 -35.48
N LEU A 372 17.70 24.36 -34.52
CA LEU A 372 18.70 23.31 -34.63
C LEU A 372 18.09 21.90 -34.68
N ASP A 373 17.03 21.66 -33.91
CA ASP A 373 16.31 20.39 -33.88
C ASP A 373 15.59 20.11 -35.20
N ASP A 374 15.01 21.14 -35.81
CA ASP A 374 14.38 21.04 -37.13
C ASP A 374 15.40 20.66 -38.21
N ILE A 375 16.57 21.31 -38.23
CA ILE A 375 17.63 21.00 -39.20
C ILE A 375 18.18 19.60 -39.03
N VAL A 376 18.44 19.18 -37.78
CA VAL A 376 18.91 17.82 -37.55
C VAL A 376 17.87 16.83 -38.06
N TRP A 377 16.58 17.02 -37.77
CA TRP A 377 15.50 16.17 -38.28
C TRP A 377 15.52 16.09 -39.81
N ASP A 378 15.42 17.24 -40.49
CA ASP A 378 15.23 17.33 -41.95
C ASP A 378 16.38 16.70 -42.75
N TYR A 379 17.59 16.61 -42.20
CA TYR A 379 18.77 16.07 -42.89
C TYR A 379 19.13 14.63 -42.50
N THR A 380 18.50 14.07 -41.46
CA THR A 380 18.95 12.79 -40.90
C THR A 380 17.84 11.76 -40.65
N ILE A 381 16.58 12.16 -40.78
CA ILE A 381 15.40 11.29 -40.67
C ILE A 381 14.53 11.51 -41.91
N ASP A 382 14.24 10.44 -42.63
CA ASP A 382 13.27 10.47 -43.72
C ASP A 382 11.84 10.29 -43.16
N ASP A 383 10.93 11.21 -43.51
CA ASP A 383 9.53 11.23 -43.01
C ASP A 383 8.68 10.03 -43.53
N GLU A 384 9.18 9.25 -44.50
CA GLU A 384 8.50 8.06 -45.04
C GLU A 384 8.61 6.81 -44.12
N ASP A 385 9.47 6.84 -43.09
CA ASP A 385 9.77 5.72 -42.19
C ASP A 385 8.96 5.72 -40.87
N ILE A 386 7.70 6.18 -40.90
CA ILE A 386 6.80 6.07 -39.74
C ILE A 386 6.09 4.72 -39.79
N GLY A 387 6.63 3.74 -39.05
CA GLY A 387 6.02 2.43 -38.93
C GLY A 387 4.68 2.50 -38.19
N GLU A 388 3.72 1.72 -38.69
CA GLU A 388 2.48 1.46 -37.95
C GLU A 388 2.79 0.66 -36.69
N SER A 389 2.65 1.29 -35.51
CA SER A 389 2.58 0.56 -34.26
C SER A 389 1.11 0.28 -33.93
N SER A 390 0.73 -0.98 -33.79
CA SER A 390 -0.64 -1.34 -33.44
C SER A 390 -0.90 -1.11 -31.95
N GLN A 391 -1.83 -0.22 -31.60
CA GLN A 391 -2.33 -0.10 -30.22
C GLN A 391 -3.44 -1.13 -29.96
N ARG A 392 -3.45 -1.71 -28.76
CA ARG A 392 -4.56 -2.57 -28.30
C ARG A 392 -5.86 -1.74 -28.26
N SER A 393 -6.93 -2.24 -28.89
CA SER A 393 -8.17 -1.49 -29.08
C SER A 393 -8.89 -1.11 -27.78
N ASP A 394 -8.75 -1.92 -26.73
CA ASP A 394 -9.34 -1.74 -25.40
C ASP A 394 -8.36 -1.14 -24.37
N PHE A 395 -7.23 -0.59 -24.80
CA PHE A 395 -6.29 0.11 -23.91
C PHE A 395 -6.98 1.23 -23.12
N ILE A 396 -6.70 1.33 -21.83
CA ILE A 396 -6.96 2.53 -21.04
C ILE A 396 -5.69 2.97 -20.33
N ASP A 397 -5.58 4.26 -20.09
CA ASP A 397 -4.47 4.81 -19.33
C ASP A 397 -4.80 4.77 -17.83
N GLN A 398 -3.77 4.69 -16.99
CA GLN A 398 -3.90 4.70 -15.53
C GLN A 398 -3.25 5.96 -14.94
N LYS A 399 -3.59 6.29 -13.69
CA LYS A 399 -2.96 7.42 -13.00
C LYS A 399 -1.50 7.12 -12.71
N ILE A 400 -0.72 8.19 -12.60
CA ILE A 400 0.71 8.12 -12.30
C ILE A 400 1.03 8.82 -10.97
N TYR A 401 1.97 8.25 -10.25
CA TYR A 401 2.41 8.76 -8.96
C TYR A 401 3.89 9.12 -9.06
N GLN A 402 4.32 10.16 -8.37
CA GLN A 402 5.72 10.56 -8.29
C GLN A 402 6.26 10.23 -6.90
N LEU A 403 7.42 9.59 -6.84
CA LEU A 403 8.13 9.33 -5.60
C LEU A 403 9.08 10.49 -5.32
N THR A 404 8.87 11.19 -4.20
CA THR A 404 9.71 12.30 -3.73
C THR A 404 10.01 12.10 -2.24
N ASP A 405 11.29 12.12 -1.84
CA ASP A 405 11.71 11.93 -0.44
C ASP A 405 11.02 10.72 0.25
N ASP A 406 10.97 9.59 -0.45
CA ASP A 406 10.31 8.34 -0.05
C ASP A 406 8.78 8.43 0.21
N THR A 407 8.15 9.54 -0.19
CA THR A 407 6.69 9.68 -0.21
C THR A 407 6.16 9.62 -1.63
N LEU A 408 5.09 8.84 -1.80
CA LEU A 408 4.42 8.65 -3.08
C LEU A 408 3.28 9.66 -3.23
N ASN A 409 3.42 10.58 -4.17
CA ASN A 409 2.46 11.65 -4.42
C ASN A 409 1.67 11.40 -5.70
N LEU A 410 0.34 11.45 -5.62
CA LEU A 410 -0.52 11.32 -6.79
C LEU A 410 -0.34 12.54 -7.70
N LEU A 411 0.06 12.30 -8.95
CA LEU A 411 -0.08 13.30 -9.99
C LEU A 411 -1.51 13.14 -10.53
N HIS A 412 -2.36 14.15 -10.38
CA HIS A 412 -3.76 14.12 -10.83
C HIS A 412 -3.90 14.13 -12.37
N LYS A 413 -3.17 13.25 -13.07
CA LYS A 413 -3.09 13.07 -14.51
C LYS A 413 -2.92 11.60 -14.85
N LYS A 414 -3.34 11.23 -16.04
CA LYS A 414 -3.09 9.91 -16.63
C LYS A 414 -1.62 9.83 -17.11
N SER A 415 -1.05 8.63 -17.12
CA SER A 415 0.39 8.43 -17.28
C SER A 415 0.92 8.88 -18.65
N ILE A 416 0.20 8.59 -19.74
CA ILE A 416 0.57 8.98 -21.10
C ILE A 416 0.52 10.49 -21.26
N ASP A 417 -0.57 11.14 -20.82
CA ASP A 417 -0.73 12.59 -20.92
C ASP A 417 0.38 13.32 -20.17
N PHE A 418 0.70 12.86 -18.95
CA PHE A 418 1.81 13.39 -18.17
C PHE A 418 3.14 13.24 -18.92
N PHE A 419 3.45 12.06 -19.43
CA PHE A 419 4.73 11.84 -20.10
C PHE A 419 4.88 12.65 -21.38
N LEU A 420 3.81 12.79 -22.17
CA LEU A 420 3.78 13.64 -23.37
C LEU A 420 4.06 15.12 -23.03
N GLU A 421 3.52 15.62 -21.91
CA GLU A 421 3.78 16.99 -21.45
C GLU A 421 5.26 17.21 -21.05
N ILE A 422 5.90 16.25 -20.39
CA ILE A 422 7.27 16.42 -19.90
C ILE A 422 8.35 16.18 -20.96
N LEU A 423 8.01 15.64 -22.15
CA LEU A 423 8.98 15.40 -23.22
C LEU A 423 9.73 16.67 -23.65
N ASP A 424 9.09 17.83 -23.50
CA ASP A 424 9.65 19.14 -23.86
C ASP A 424 9.95 20.04 -22.65
N ASP A 425 9.69 19.56 -21.43
CA ASP A 425 9.89 20.33 -20.21
C ASP A 425 11.24 20.01 -19.57
N TYR A 426 12.12 21.01 -19.58
CA TYR A 426 13.49 20.95 -19.06
C TYR A 426 13.58 21.07 -17.54
N ARG A 427 12.47 21.33 -16.85
CA ARG A 427 12.41 21.33 -15.37
C ARG A 427 12.42 19.90 -14.83
N TYR A 428 11.93 18.95 -15.61
CA TYR A 428 11.99 17.54 -15.29
C TYR A 428 13.35 16.96 -15.65
N SER A 429 13.73 15.91 -14.94
CA SER A 429 14.93 15.13 -15.25
C SER A 429 14.94 14.65 -16.70
N SER A 430 16.13 14.32 -17.18
CA SER A 430 16.29 13.58 -18.44
C SER A 430 15.97 12.11 -18.30
N ILE A 431 16.11 11.56 -17.10
CA ILE A 431 15.94 10.14 -16.83
C ILE A 431 14.74 9.98 -15.91
N SER A 432 13.66 9.45 -16.47
CA SER A 432 12.46 9.11 -15.72
C SER A 432 12.38 7.60 -15.55
N VAL A 433 12.31 7.13 -14.31
CA VAL A 433 12.14 5.71 -13.97
C VAL A 433 10.69 5.46 -13.61
N VAL A 434 9.99 4.64 -14.40
CA VAL A 434 8.62 4.20 -14.15
C VAL A 434 8.64 2.79 -13.58
N TYR A 435 8.30 2.65 -12.30
CA TYR A 435 8.31 1.37 -11.61
C TYR A 435 6.90 0.89 -11.23
N GLY A 436 6.80 -0.39 -10.89
CA GLY A 436 5.56 -0.98 -10.38
C GLY A 436 5.61 -2.50 -10.38
N SER A 437 4.60 -3.13 -9.79
CA SER A 437 4.48 -4.59 -9.71
C SER A 437 4.40 -5.30 -11.08
N GLY A 438 4.59 -6.62 -11.08
CA GLY A 438 4.42 -7.45 -12.29
C GLY A 438 2.99 -7.39 -12.81
N GLY A 439 2.80 -7.21 -14.13
CA GLY A 439 1.47 -7.15 -14.73
C GLY A 439 0.73 -5.81 -14.57
N VAL A 440 1.33 -4.80 -13.93
CA VAL A 440 0.69 -3.49 -13.68
C VAL A 440 0.46 -2.65 -14.96
N GLY A 441 1.06 -3.03 -16.08
CA GLY A 441 0.90 -2.34 -17.37
C GLY A 441 2.08 -1.49 -17.83
N LYS A 442 3.29 -1.64 -17.27
CA LYS A 442 4.52 -0.92 -17.69
C LYS A 442 4.82 -1.06 -19.19
N THR A 443 4.85 -2.29 -19.69
CA THR A 443 5.06 -2.57 -21.12
C THR A 443 3.95 -1.96 -21.98
N THR A 444 2.69 -2.04 -21.52
CA THR A 444 1.55 -1.44 -22.23
C THR A 444 1.67 0.09 -22.28
N PHE A 445 2.13 0.71 -21.20
CA PHE A 445 2.46 2.13 -21.12
C PHE A 445 3.57 2.49 -22.14
N CYS A 446 4.68 1.74 -22.19
CA CYS A 446 5.76 1.99 -23.16
C CYS A 446 5.27 1.90 -24.60
N ASN A 447 4.60 0.79 -24.99
CA ASN A 447 4.11 0.62 -26.36
C ASN A 447 3.14 1.76 -26.75
N THR A 448 2.27 2.16 -25.81
CA THR A 448 1.32 3.25 -26.07
C THR A 448 2.02 4.60 -26.20
N LEU A 449 3.01 4.88 -25.35
CA LEU A 449 3.77 6.12 -25.41
C LEU A 449 4.57 6.24 -26.71
N VAL A 450 5.21 5.15 -27.15
CA VAL A 450 5.90 5.07 -28.45
C VAL A 450 4.95 5.42 -29.60
N HIS A 451 3.79 4.77 -29.66
CA HIS A 451 2.77 5.04 -30.68
C HIS A 451 2.23 6.47 -30.61
N LYS A 452 2.05 7.03 -29.42
CA LYS A 452 1.60 8.43 -29.27
C LYS A 452 2.67 9.42 -29.70
N ILE A 453 3.94 9.17 -29.44
CA ILE A 453 5.04 10.04 -29.88
C ILE A 453 5.11 10.08 -31.41
N SER A 454 5.00 8.93 -32.08
CA SER A 454 5.06 8.86 -33.55
C SER A 454 3.87 9.50 -34.25
N GLN A 455 2.70 9.61 -33.60
CA GLN A 455 1.51 10.23 -34.17
C GLN A 455 1.45 11.75 -34.05
N ILE A 456 2.34 12.38 -33.27
CA ILE A 456 2.29 13.84 -33.10
C ILE A 456 3.18 14.51 -34.14
N GLU A 457 2.62 14.72 -35.33
CA GLU A 457 3.29 15.40 -36.46
C GLU A 457 3.87 16.77 -36.06
N SER A 458 3.22 17.48 -35.13
CA SER A 458 3.65 18.82 -34.71
C SER A 458 4.89 18.84 -33.82
N ILE A 459 5.34 17.69 -33.30
CA ILE A 459 6.40 17.62 -32.29
C ILE A 459 7.76 17.20 -32.87
N ARG A 460 7.86 16.73 -34.13
CA ARG A 460 9.12 16.26 -34.77
C ARG A 460 9.98 15.41 -33.81
N LYS A 461 9.34 14.41 -33.20
CA LYS A 461 10.00 13.45 -32.29
C LYS A 461 9.76 12.02 -32.74
N LYS A 462 10.77 11.17 -32.52
CA LYS A 462 10.71 9.71 -32.73
C LYS A 462 11.06 9.01 -31.43
N ALA A 463 10.44 7.87 -31.16
CA ALA A 463 10.72 7.07 -29.98
C ALA A 463 11.63 5.89 -30.34
N PHE A 464 12.83 5.84 -29.77
CA PHE A 464 13.70 4.66 -29.86
C PHE A 464 13.33 3.69 -28.74
N TYR A 465 12.65 2.61 -29.11
CA TYR A 465 12.07 1.67 -28.16
C TYR A 465 12.89 0.39 -28.01
N VAL A 466 13.39 0.16 -26.81
CA VAL A 466 14.17 -1.04 -26.43
C VAL A 466 13.33 -1.93 -25.53
N LYS A 467 13.06 -3.17 -25.97
CA LYS A 467 12.40 -4.20 -25.15
C LYS A 467 13.43 -5.15 -24.57
N GLY A 468 13.56 -5.20 -23.24
CA GLY A 468 14.54 -6.06 -22.55
C GLY A 468 14.53 -7.52 -23.01
N GLU A 469 13.36 -8.14 -23.12
CA GLU A 469 13.20 -9.54 -23.55
C GLU A 469 13.73 -9.83 -24.96
N ARG A 470 13.69 -8.85 -25.88
CA ARG A 470 14.11 -9.06 -27.28
C ARG A 470 15.62 -9.02 -27.42
N VAL A 471 16.28 -8.18 -26.63
CA VAL A 471 17.74 -7.98 -26.67
C VAL A 471 18.50 -9.27 -26.41
N VAL A 472 17.94 -10.18 -25.61
CA VAL A 472 18.49 -11.52 -25.33
C VAL A 472 18.75 -12.33 -26.62
N LYS A 473 17.85 -12.23 -27.61
CA LYS A 473 17.92 -13.04 -28.85
C LYS A 473 19.07 -12.61 -29.76
N TYR A 474 19.43 -11.33 -29.75
CA TYR A 474 20.50 -10.75 -30.57
C TYR A 474 21.89 -10.94 -29.95
N PHE A 475 21.96 -11.34 -28.69
CA PHE A 475 23.22 -11.47 -27.94
C PHE A 475 23.97 -12.79 -28.14
N LEU A 476 23.38 -13.75 -28.87
CA LEU A 476 24.03 -15.03 -29.18
C LEU A 476 25.15 -14.89 -30.23
N SER A 477 25.25 -13.75 -30.93
CA SER A 477 26.23 -13.53 -32.02
C SER A 477 27.39 -12.58 -31.68
N GLU A 478 27.28 -11.68 -30.70
CA GLU A 478 28.30 -10.65 -30.43
C GLU A 478 28.96 -10.71 -29.03
N LYS A 479 30.25 -10.34 -28.97
CA LYS A 479 31.06 -10.25 -27.74
C LYS A 479 31.00 -8.88 -27.05
N THR A 480 30.11 -7.99 -27.48
CA THR A 480 30.15 -6.56 -27.12
C THR A 480 29.64 -6.33 -25.69
N GLU A 481 30.41 -5.61 -24.86
CA GLU A 481 29.93 -5.11 -23.57
C GLU A 481 29.07 -3.86 -23.80
N ILE A 482 27.95 -3.75 -23.08
CA ILE A 482 27.07 -2.59 -23.14
C ILE A 482 27.37 -1.69 -21.94
N SER A 483 27.92 -0.50 -22.23
CA SER A 483 28.25 0.51 -21.22
C SER A 483 27.63 1.89 -21.51
N SER A 484 27.02 2.05 -22.69
CA SER A 484 26.48 3.32 -23.16
C SER A 484 25.23 3.16 -24.04
N LEU A 485 24.49 4.25 -24.24
CA LEU A 485 23.36 4.30 -25.18
C LEU A 485 23.78 3.95 -26.62
N LYS A 486 25.00 4.29 -27.00
CA LYS A 486 25.57 3.97 -28.32
C LYS A 486 25.70 2.45 -28.51
N ASP A 487 26.21 1.76 -27.50
CA ASP A 487 26.38 0.29 -27.54
C ASP A 487 25.01 -0.38 -27.63
N LEU A 488 24.04 0.12 -26.86
CA LEU A 488 22.66 -0.36 -26.89
C LEU A 488 21.98 -0.10 -28.24
N TYR A 489 22.24 1.06 -28.86
CA TYR A 489 21.70 1.39 -30.18
C TYR A 489 22.21 0.42 -31.25
N LYS A 490 23.52 0.17 -31.31
CA LYS A 490 24.12 -0.77 -32.27
C LYS A 490 23.50 -2.15 -32.23
N LEU A 491 23.32 -2.66 -31.02
CA LEU A 491 22.75 -3.98 -30.79
C LEU A 491 21.30 -4.10 -31.27
N CYS A 492 20.54 -3.01 -31.19
CA CYS A 492 19.11 -2.98 -31.51
C CYS A 492 18.81 -2.43 -32.91
N GLN A 493 19.80 -1.88 -33.62
CA GLN A 493 19.62 -1.15 -34.88
C GLN A 493 19.02 -2.03 -35.98
N GLU A 494 19.49 -3.28 -36.09
CA GLU A 494 19.09 -4.21 -37.15
C GLU A 494 17.64 -4.72 -37.00
N ASP A 495 17.07 -4.71 -35.79
CA ASP A 495 15.69 -5.19 -35.53
C ASP A 495 14.62 -4.10 -35.72
N SER A 496 15.04 -2.84 -35.87
CA SER A 496 14.13 -1.73 -36.03
C SER A 496 14.10 -1.28 -37.49
N LEU A 497 13.04 -1.63 -38.23
CA LEU A 497 12.81 -1.15 -39.59
C LEU A 497 13.03 0.38 -39.68
N GLU A 498 12.49 1.10 -38.70
CA GLU A 498 12.53 2.56 -38.58
C GLU A 498 13.89 3.19 -38.24
N PHE A 499 14.82 2.43 -37.65
CA PHE A 499 16.14 2.91 -37.20
C PHE A 499 17.31 2.21 -37.90
N SER A 500 17.03 1.17 -38.71
CA SER A 500 18.02 0.42 -39.48
C SER A 500 18.78 1.29 -40.50
N GLN A 501 18.12 2.33 -41.02
CA GLN A 501 18.68 3.26 -42.01
C GLN A 501 19.39 4.46 -41.37
N ILE A 502 19.14 4.72 -40.09
CA ILE A 502 19.73 5.86 -39.36
C ILE A 502 21.16 5.46 -38.97
N SER A 503 22.16 6.28 -39.33
CA SER A 503 23.54 6.01 -38.91
C SER A 503 23.72 6.27 -37.41
N GLU A 504 24.74 5.66 -36.80
CA GLU A 504 25.07 5.89 -35.38
C GLU A 504 25.27 7.39 -35.06
N GLU A 505 25.87 8.13 -36.00
CA GLU A 505 26.11 9.56 -35.86
C GLU A 505 24.82 10.37 -36.01
N HIS A 506 23.94 10.00 -36.94
CA HIS A 506 22.62 10.61 -37.09
C HIS A 506 21.73 10.37 -35.86
N PHE A 507 21.78 9.15 -35.30
CA PHE A 507 21.10 8.83 -34.05
C PHE A 507 21.63 9.70 -32.90
N ARG A 508 22.95 9.83 -32.78
CA ARG A 508 23.60 10.69 -31.79
C ARG A 508 23.12 12.13 -31.91
N LEU A 509 23.12 12.70 -33.11
CA LEU A 509 22.70 14.08 -33.35
C LEU A 509 21.21 14.30 -33.02
N ASN A 510 20.33 13.40 -33.45
CA ASN A 510 18.90 13.50 -33.13
C ASN A 510 18.59 13.32 -31.65
N PHE A 511 19.27 12.39 -30.97
CA PHE A 511 19.12 12.20 -29.53
C PHE A 511 19.54 13.46 -28.77
N ILE A 512 20.69 14.04 -29.14
CA ILE A 512 21.18 15.28 -28.56
C ILE A 512 20.24 16.45 -28.84
N ALA A 513 19.72 16.56 -30.06
CA ALA A 513 18.77 17.60 -30.45
C ALA A 513 17.44 17.51 -29.67
N GLY A 514 17.14 16.36 -29.05
CA GLY A 514 15.88 16.09 -28.37
C GLY A 514 14.77 15.59 -29.31
N ASN A 515 15.13 15.20 -30.53
CA ASN A 515 14.26 14.59 -31.54
C ASN A 515 14.01 13.12 -31.21
N ILE A 516 14.99 12.40 -30.66
CA ILE A 516 14.81 11.01 -30.23
C ILE A 516 14.54 10.94 -28.73
N VAL A 517 13.42 10.35 -28.36
CA VAL A 517 13.11 9.92 -26.99
C VAL A 517 13.49 8.45 -26.84
N VAL A 518 14.33 8.11 -25.87
CA VAL A 518 14.71 6.72 -25.62
C VAL A 518 13.77 6.12 -24.59
N ILE A 519 13.15 4.98 -24.91
CA ILE A 519 12.27 4.25 -24.02
C ILE A 519 12.82 2.85 -23.83
N ILE A 520 13.25 2.52 -22.61
CA ILE A 520 13.80 1.22 -22.23
C ILE A 520 12.78 0.51 -21.36
N ASP A 521 12.17 -0.55 -21.88
CA ASP A 521 11.18 -1.34 -21.15
C ASP A 521 11.82 -2.57 -20.49
N ALA A 522 11.60 -2.67 -19.18
CA ALA A 522 12.13 -3.68 -18.26
C ALA A 522 13.67 -3.74 -18.25
N ILE A 523 14.31 -2.71 -17.69
CA ILE A 523 15.78 -2.66 -17.56
C ILE A 523 16.36 -3.80 -16.71
N GLU A 524 15.57 -4.33 -15.77
CA GLU A 524 15.94 -5.50 -14.98
C GLU A 524 16.03 -6.78 -15.84
N GLU A 525 15.27 -6.86 -16.94
CA GLU A 525 15.34 -7.97 -17.88
C GLU A 525 16.56 -7.85 -18.78
N LEU A 526 16.99 -6.63 -19.13
CA LEU A 526 18.28 -6.39 -19.80
C LEU A 526 19.46 -6.79 -18.92
N GLU A 527 19.48 -6.35 -17.66
CA GLU A 527 20.57 -6.67 -16.73
C GLU A 527 20.64 -8.18 -16.45
N SER A 528 19.49 -8.82 -16.23
CA SER A 528 19.42 -10.27 -16.02
C SER A 528 19.83 -11.09 -17.25
N ALA A 529 19.57 -10.58 -18.46
CA ALA A 529 19.94 -11.24 -19.71
C ALA A 529 21.44 -11.16 -19.98
N LEU A 530 22.02 -9.98 -19.75
CA LEU A 530 23.38 -9.65 -20.14
C LEU A 530 24.40 -9.94 -19.05
N ASN A 531 23.94 -10.08 -17.79
CA ASN A 531 24.76 -10.31 -16.61
C ASN A 531 25.96 -9.35 -16.57
N GLU A 532 27.18 -9.87 -16.49
CA GLU A 532 28.43 -9.09 -16.41
C GLU A 532 28.68 -8.19 -17.62
N LYS A 533 28.02 -8.44 -18.76
CA LYS A 533 28.20 -7.66 -19.99
C LYS A 533 27.41 -6.36 -20.01
N PHE A 534 26.52 -6.12 -19.04
CA PHE A 534 25.80 -4.86 -18.91
C PHE A 534 26.22 -4.13 -17.64
N ASP A 535 27.05 -3.10 -17.84
CA ASP A 535 27.46 -2.23 -16.74
C ASP A 535 26.39 -1.14 -16.52
N LEU A 536 25.44 -1.44 -15.62
CA LEU A 536 24.35 -0.55 -15.26
C LEU A 536 24.88 0.81 -14.74
N GLU A 537 25.96 0.81 -13.97
CA GLU A 537 26.51 2.03 -13.36
C GLU A 537 27.12 2.93 -14.44
N GLN A 538 27.96 2.36 -15.32
CA GLN A 538 28.53 3.09 -16.46
C GLN A 538 27.46 3.55 -17.44
N PHE A 539 26.43 2.74 -17.66
CA PHE A 539 25.30 3.10 -18.51
C PHE A 539 24.61 4.37 -18.00
N PHE A 540 24.17 4.42 -16.74
CA PHE A 540 23.54 5.62 -16.17
C PHE A 540 24.51 6.82 -16.08
N LYS A 541 25.80 6.58 -15.80
CA LYS A 541 26.84 7.62 -15.90
C LYS A 541 26.89 8.23 -17.29
N SER A 542 26.86 7.39 -18.33
CA SER A 542 26.87 7.84 -19.73
C SER A 542 25.65 8.71 -20.04
N LEU A 543 24.46 8.31 -19.57
CA LEU A 543 23.22 9.05 -19.75
C LEU A 543 23.26 10.42 -19.07
N LYS A 544 23.79 10.49 -17.84
CA LYS A 544 24.00 11.78 -17.17
C LYS A 544 24.96 12.67 -17.96
N ILE A 545 26.08 12.13 -18.42
CA ILE A 545 27.06 12.91 -19.18
C ILE A 545 26.41 13.50 -20.42
N LEU A 546 25.54 12.75 -21.10
CA LEU A 546 24.74 13.27 -22.22
C LEU A 546 23.78 14.37 -21.73
N HIS A 547 23.04 14.14 -20.65
CA HIS A 547 22.11 15.13 -20.11
C HIS A 547 22.78 16.44 -19.68
N GLU A 548 23.84 16.40 -18.87
CA GLU A 548 24.58 17.59 -18.41
C GLU A 548 25.10 18.42 -19.59
N ARG A 549 25.37 17.77 -20.72
CA ARG A 549 25.87 18.41 -21.93
C ARG A 549 24.77 19.04 -22.77
N PHE A 550 23.58 18.44 -22.81
CA PHE A 550 22.58 18.75 -23.85
C PHE A 550 21.25 19.30 -23.30
N GLN A 551 20.84 18.91 -22.09
CA GLN A 551 19.59 19.34 -21.41
C GLN A 551 18.26 19.11 -22.15
N SER A 552 18.28 18.58 -23.37
CA SER A 552 17.13 18.27 -24.25
C SER A 552 16.81 16.78 -24.31
N THR A 553 17.72 15.92 -23.85
CA THR A 553 17.60 14.45 -23.93
C THR A 553 16.53 13.92 -22.97
N LYS A 554 15.68 13.00 -23.45
CA LYS A 554 14.68 12.31 -22.64
C LYS A 554 14.84 10.80 -22.75
N ILE A 555 14.93 10.16 -21.60
CA ILE A 555 15.09 8.73 -21.41
C ILE A 555 14.05 8.27 -20.39
N ILE A 556 13.23 7.31 -20.78
CA ILE A 556 12.22 6.70 -19.93
C ILE A 556 12.61 5.25 -19.73
N VAL A 557 12.76 4.84 -18.48
CA VAL A 557 13.16 3.49 -18.11
C VAL A 557 12.03 2.87 -17.30
N THR A 558 11.59 1.66 -17.64
CA THR A 558 10.66 0.93 -16.78
C THR A 558 11.38 -0.18 -16.00
N THR A 559 10.89 -0.44 -14.78
CA THR A 559 11.48 -1.45 -13.89
C THR A 559 10.45 -2.07 -12.94
N ARG A 560 10.78 -3.20 -12.31
CA ARG A 560 10.04 -3.76 -11.17
C ARG A 560 10.44 -3.10 -9.84
N GLU A 561 9.51 -3.12 -8.89
CA GLU A 561 9.70 -2.56 -7.53
C GLU A 561 10.93 -3.10 -6.80
N HIS A 562 11.19 -4.41 -6.85
CA HIS A 562 12.34 -5.01 -6.16
C HIS A 562 13.70 -4.57 -6.71
N PHE A 563 13.75 -4.05 -7.94
CA PHE A 563 14.97 -3.55 -8.58
C PHE A 563 15.19 -2.05 -8.32
N LEU A 564 14.18 -1.36 -7.77
CA LEU A 564 14.25 0.06 -7.46
C LEU A 564 15.40 0.42 -6.50
N PRO A 565 15.69 -0.33 -5.40
CA PRO A 565 16.81 0.00 -4.52
C PRO A 565 18.16 0.07 -5.25
N LYS A 566 18.40 -0.85 -6.19
CA LYS A 566 19.63 -0.87 -7.00
C LYS A 566 19.75 0.37 -7.90
N ILE A 567 18.64 0.86 -8.44
CA ILE A 567 18.63 2.12 -9.21
C ILE A 567 18.79 3.33 -8.28
N LYS A 568 18.17 3.31 -7.09
CA LYS A 568 18.31 4.39 -6.10
C LYS A 568 19.75 4.59 -5.64
N GLU A 569 20.55 3.52 -5.56
CA GLU A 569 22.00 3.63 -5.29
C GLU A 569 22.72 4.51 -6.32
N LEU A 570 22.20 4.60 -7.56
CA LEU A 570 22.71 5.41 -8.65
C LEU A 570 22.23 6.89 -8.61
N GLU A 571 21.38 7.28 -7.66
CA GLU A 571 20.90 8.67 -7.49
C GLU A 571 22.06 9.64 -7.19
N SER A 572 23.04 9.17 -6.42
CA SER A 572 24.27 9.94 -6.16
C SER A 572 24.99 10.32 -7.46
N ILE A 573 24.74 9.54 -8.52
CA ILE A 573 25.39 9.66 -9.80
C ILE A 573 24.48 10.36 -10.80
N SER A 574 23.15 10.43 -10.69
CA SER A 574 22.26 11.03 -11.72
C SER A 574 20.97 11.67 -11.17
N ASN A 575 20.52 12.75 -11.81
CA ASN A 575 19.23 13.38 -11.49
C ASN A 575 18.12 12.55 -12.15
N ILE A 576 17.50 11.66 -11.37
CA ILE A 576 16.46 10.71 -11.81
C ILE A 576 15.14 11.11 -11.14
N ASP A 577 14.08 11.23 -11.93
CA ASP A 577 12.71 11.28 -11.40
C ASP A 577 12.11 9.88 -11.35
N TYR A 578 11.45 9.55 -10.25
CA TYR A 578 10.82 8.25 -10.03
C TYR A 578 9.30 8.37 -10.07
N TYR A 579 8.69 7.48 -10.84
CA TYR A 579 7.24 7.42 -11.00
C TYR A 579 6.73 5.99 -10.80
N GLN A 580 5.54 5.84 -10.24
CA GLN A 580 4.92 4.55 -10.00
C GLN A 580 3.61 4.40 -10.77
N LEU A 581 3.42 3.21 -11.35
CA LEU A 581 2.13 2.71 -11.79
C LEU A 581 1.60 1.74 -10.71
N GLN A 582 0.41 2.01 -10.17
CA GLN A 582 -0.19 1.19 -9.11
C GLN A 582 -1.24 0.17 -9.60
N GLY A 583 -1.80 0.38 -10.80
CA GLY A 583 -2.85 -0.46 -11.38
C GLY A 583 -4.12 0.34 -11.64
N PHE A 584 -5.22 -0.38 -11.87
CA PHE A 584 -6.54 0.23 -12.08
C PHE A 584 -7.22 0.51 -10.75
N GLU A 585 -7.71 1.73 -10.59
CA GLU A 585 -8.75 2.01 -9.61
C GLU A 585 -10.11 1.50 -10.12
N GLU A 586 -11.15 1.54 -9.28
CA GLU A 586 -12.52 1.17 -9.65
C GLU A 586 -13.01 1.93 -10.90
N SER A 587 -12.68 3.23 -10.99
CA SER A 587 -13.05 4.06 -12.15
C SER A 587 -12.35 3.63 -13.45
N ASP A 588 -11.07 3.25 -13.35
CA ASP A 588 -10.28 2.75 -14.48
C ASP A 588 -10.82 1.36 -14.91
N LEU A 589 -11.09 0.47 -13.96
CA LEU A 589 -11.69 -0.85 -14.24
C LEU A 589 -13.00 -0.70 -15.02
N LEU A 590 -13.88 0.19 -14.57
CA LEU A 590 -15.15 0.43 -15.25
C LEU A 590 -14.94 0.98 -16.67
N GLU A 591 -13.99 1.90 -16.86
CA GLU A 591 -13.63 2.43 -18.18
C GLU A 591 -13.12 1.31 -19.10
N PHE A 592 -12.21 0.47 -18.60
CA PHE A 592 -11.64 -0.66 -19.31
C PHE A 592 -12.72 -1.65 -19.78
N LEU A 593 -13.58 -2.11 -18.86
CA LEU A 593 -14.62 -3.07 -19.20
C LEU A 593 -15.66 -2.49 -20.16
N ASN A 594 -15.97 -1.19 -20.03
CA ASN A 594 -16.85 -0.51 -20.95
C ASN A 594 -16.29 -0.46 -22.37
N LYS A 595 -14.97 -0.30 -22.49
CA LYS A 595 -14.25 -0.25 -23.76
C LYS A 595 -14.09 -1.65 -24.38
N ARG A 596 -13.72 -2.65 -23.57
CA ARG A 596 -13.58 -4.06 -23.99
C ARG A 596 -14.88 -4.61 -24.57
N TYR A 597 -16.00 -4.42 -23.88
CA TYR A 597 -17.31 -4.93 -24.29
C TYR A 597 -18.13 -3.93 -25.11
N ARG A 598 -17.49 -2.94 -25.75
CA ARG A 598 -18.19 -1.88 -26.49
C ARG A 598 -19.04 -2.39 -27.65
N SER A 599 -18.61 -3.46 -28.31
CA SER A 599 -19.30 -4.07 -29.46
C SER A 599 -20.43 -5.03 -29.05
N GLU A 600 -20.58 -5.34 -27.76
CA GLU A 600 -21.60 -6.28 -27.29
C GLU A 600 -22.96 -5.61 -27.07
N ALA A 601 -24.03 -6.41 -27.12
CA ALA A 601 -25.35 -5.97 -26.74
C ALA A 601 -25.37 -5.50 -25.27
N VAL A 602 -26.12 -4.43 -24.99
CA VAL A 602 -26.13 -3.74 -23.68
C VAL A 602 -26.39 -4.70 -22.51
N GLU A 603 -27.29 -5.66 -22.68
CA GLU A 603 -27.62 -6.66 -21.65
C GLU A 603 -26.47 -7.63 -21.36
N ILE A 604 -25.80 -8.12 -22.42
CA ILE A 604 -24.65 -9.03 -22.31
C ILE A 604 -23.48 -8.29 -21.66
N LYS A 605 -23.20 -7.06 -22.11
CA LYS A 605 -22.19 -6.17 -21.54
C LYS A 605 -22.40 -5.96 -20.03
N LYS A 606 -23.63 -5.60 -19.62
CA LYS A 606 -23.96 -5.39 -18.19
C LYS A 606 -23.75 -6.66 -17.37
N ARG A 607 -24.16 -7.82 -17.91
CA ARG A 607 -23.97 -9.11 -17.26
C ARG A 607 -22.48 -9.44 -17.07
N ARG A 608 -21.66 -9.32 -18.13
CA ARG A 608 -20.22 -9.59 -18.06
C ARG A 608 -19.50 -8.68 -17.08
N ILE A 609 -19.80 -7.37 -17.10
CA ILE A 609 -19.25 -6.41 -16.14
C ILE A 609 -19.58 -6.83 -14.70
N LYS A 610 -20.83 -7.22 -14.44
CA LYS A 610 -21.26 -7.70 -13.11
C LYS A 610 -20.53 -8.98 -12.71
N GLU A 611 -20.34 -9.93 -13.63
CA GLU A 611 -19.61 -11.17 -13.37
C GLU A 611 -18.13 -10.93 -13.07
N VAL A 612 -17.47 -10.04 -13.83
CA VAL A 612 -16.07 -9.66 -13.60
C VAL A 612 -15.90 -8.96 -12.24
N ASN A 613 -16.73 -7.96 -11.94
CA ASN A 613 -16.67 -7.26 -10.66
C ASN A 613 -16.95 -8.22 -9.49
N GLY A 614 -17.99 -9.05 -9.60
CA GLY A 614 -18.31 -10.05 -8.59
C GLY A 614 -17.17 -11.06 -8.39
N PHE A 615 -16.47 -11.45 -9.46
CA PHE A 615 -15.30 -12.31 -9.35
C PHE A 615 -14.14 -11.63 -8.61
N ILE A 616 -13.85 -10.37 -8.91
CA ILE A 616 -12.78 -9.59 -8.28
C ILE A 616 -13.06 -9.39 -6.78
N GLU A 617 -14.29 -9.01 -6.43
CA GLU A 617 -14.73 -8.77 -5.06
C GLU A 617 -14.73 -10.06 -4.23
N ASN A 618 -15.35 -11.13 -4.74
CA ASN A 618 -15.47 -12.41 -4.01
C ASN A 618 -14.12 -13.10 -3.76
N ASN A 619 -13.10 -12.79 -4.57
CA ASN A 619 -11.76 -13.36 -4.43
C ASN A 619 -10.73 -12.36 -3.88
N SER A 620 -11.18 -11.18 -3.40
CA SER A 620 -10.34 -10.14 -2.79
C SER A 620 -9.08 -9.80 -3.60
N LEU A 621 -9.24 -9.63 -4.91
CA LEU A 621 -8.11 -9.37 -5.83
C LEU A 621 -7.65 -7.90 -5.84
N VAL A 622 -8.36 -7.02 -5.12
CA VAL A 622 -8.03 -5.60 -4.94
C VAL A 622 -7.03 -5.43 -3.79
N GLN A 623 -5.96 -4.68 -4.02
CA GLN A 623 -4.94 -4.34 -3.02
C GLN A 623 -4.80 -2.83 -2.90
N ASP A 624 -4.96 -2.29 -1.69
CA ASP A 624 -4.82 -0.85 -1.43
C ASP A 624 -5.63 0.03 -2.40
N GLN A 625 -6.82 -0.43 -2.81
CA GLN A 625 -7.75 0.19 -3.78
C GLN A 625 -7.42 -0.02 -5.27
N TYR A 626 -6.34 -0.74 -5.60
CA TYR A 626 -5.92 -1.00 -6.96
C TYR A 626 -6.07 -2.47 -7.35
N ILE A 627 -6.37 -2.72 -8.62
CA ILE A 627 -6.28 -4.05 -9.23
C ILE A 627 -5.24 -4.07 -10.34
N ILE A 628 -4.46 -5.15 -10.39
CA ILE A 628 -3.47 -5.35 -11.44
C ILE A 628 -4.20 -5.58 -12.78
N PRO A 629 -3.92 -4.78 -13.84
CA PRO A 629 -4.57 -4.93 -15.15
C PRO A 629 -4.46 -6.34 -15.75
N LEU A 630 -3.33 -7.02 -15.55
CA LEU A 630 -3.17 -8.42 -15.97
C LEU A 630 -4.23 -9.35 -15.37
N PHE A 631 -4.62 -9.14 -14.11
CA PHE A 631 -5.65 -9.97 -13.47
C PHE A 631 -7.01 -9.67 -14.08
N VAL A 632 -7.30 -8.39 -14.34
CA VAL A 632 -8.53 -7.97 -15.01
C VAL A 632 -8.65 -8.63 -16.38
N ASP A 633 -7.57 -8.64 -17.17
CA ASP A 633 -7.53 -9.28 -18.47
C ASP A 633 -7.87 -10.77 -18.38
N TRP A 634 -7.24 -11.52 -17.48
CA TRP A 634 -7.52 -12.95 -17.34
C TRP A 634 -8.89 -13.25 -16.74
N VAL A 635 -9.37 -12.43 -15.79
CA VAL A 635 -10.75 -12.57 -15.30
C VAL A 635 -11.74 -12.34 -16.43
N CYS A 636 -11.50 -11.34 -17.29
CA CYS A 636 -12.31 -11.15 -18.49
C CYS A 636 -12.24 -12.37 -19.41
N GLU A 637 -11.07 -12.95 -19.67
CA GLU A 637 -10.95 -14.17 -20.48
C GLU A 637 -11.72 -15.36 -19.89
N ILE A 638 -11.67 -15.55 -18.58
CA ILE A 638 -12.40 -16.61 -17.86
C ILE A 638 -13.92 -16.39 -17.95
N VAL A 639 -14.37 -15.13 -17.85
CA VAL A 639 -15.79 -14.76 -18.01
C VAL A 639 -16.25 -14.87 -19.46
N ASP A 640 -15.40 -14.50 -20.42
CA ASP A 640 -15.70 -14.53 -21.85
C ASP A 640 -15.77 -15.98 -22.36
N ARG A 641 -15.02 -16.90 -21.74
CA ARG A 641 -14.88 -18.31 -22.16
C ARG A 641 -14.95 -19.25 -20.94
N PRO A 642 -16.11 -19.38 -20.27
CA PRO A 642 -16.23 -20.16 -19.04
C PRO A 642 -15.93 -21.65 -19.24
N ASP A 643 -16.23 -22.20 -20.42
CA ASP A 643 -16.05 -23.63 -20.74
C ASP A 643 -14.62 -23.98 -21.16
N GLN A 644 -13.73 -22.99 -21.32
CA GLN A 644 -12.33 -23.26 -21.68
C GLN A 644 -11.55 -23.66 -20.42
N SER A 645 -11.03 -24.88 -20.39
CA SER A 645 -10.17 -25.36 -19.30
C SER A 645 -8.79 -24.72 -19.34
N ALA A 646 -8.14 -24.61 -18.18
CA ALA A 646 -6.80 -24.05 -18.10
C ALA A 646 -5.73 -24.92 -18.79
N PRO A 647 -4.68 -24.30 -19.38
CA PRO A 647 -3.56 -25.00 -19.99
C PRO A 647 -2.65 -25.70 -18.95
N GLY A 648 -1.74 -26.56 -19.41
CA GLY A 648 -0.76 -27.24 -18.55
C GLY A 648 -1.30 -28.49 -17.85
N ARG A 649 -0.43 -29.33 -17.27
CA ARG A 649 -0.82 -30.47 -16.44
C ARG A 649 -0.61 -30.09 -14.98
N THR A 650 -1.59 -30.39 -14.13
CA THR A 650 -1.50 -30.17 -12.68
C THR A 650 -2.31 -31.23 -11.96
N GLU A 651 -1.78 -31.72 -10.84
CA GLU A 651 -2.46 -32.67 -9.94
C GLU A 651 -3.09 -31.99 -8.73
N TYR A 652 -2.76 -30.73 -8.47
CA TYR A 652 -3.24 -29.97 -7.31
C TYR A 652 -4.39 -29.02 -7.63
N LEU A 653 -4.36 -28.38 -8.81
CA LEU A 653 -5.32 -27.33 -9.17
C LEU A 653 -6.43 -27.85 -10.09
N PHE A 654 -7.65 -27.37 -9.87
CA PHE A 654 -8.84 -27.74 -10.62
C PHE A 654 -8.97 -26.89 -11.87
N LYS A 655 -8.75 -27.48 -13.04
CA LYS A 655 -8.75 -26.75 -14.32
C LYS A 655 -10.06 -26.09 -14.69
N ASP A 656 -11.17 -26.52 -14.10
CA ASP A 656 -12.51 -25.97 -14.38
C ASP A 656 -12.94 -24.93 -13.33
N ASN A 657 -12.29 -24.89 -12.16
CA ASN A 657 -12.53 -23.87 -11.16
C ASN A 657 -11.95 -22.52 -11.61
N LYS A 658 -12.75 -21.45 -11.55
CA LYS A 658 -12.37 -20.14 -12.11
C LYS A 658 -11.15 -19.50 -11.41
N LEU A 659 -11.01 -19.64 -10.09
CA LEU A 659 -9.86 -19.08 -9.37
C LEU A 659 -8.59 -19.87 -9.66
N ASP A 660 -8.70 -21.19 -9.74
CA ASP A 660 -7.61 -22.08 -10.15
C ASP A 660 -7.17 -21.80 -11.58
N LYS A 661 -8.09 -21.55 -12.52
CA LYS A 661 -7.77 -21.14 -13.89
C LYS A 661 -6.89 -19.89 -13.91
N LEU A 662 -7.26 -18.87 -13.11
CA LEU A 662 -6.47 -17.65 -12.97
C LEU A 662 -5.06 -17.95 -12.43
N LEU A 663 -4.97 -18.77 -11.37
CA LEU A 663 -3.69 -19.17 -10.78
C LEU A 663 -2.82 -19.98 -11.75
N ILE A 664 -3.39 -20.92 -12.49
CA ILE A 664 -2.66 -21.72 -13.50
C ILE A 664 -2.10 -20.82 -14.60
N ASN A 665 -2.91 -19.91 -15.15
CA ASN A 665 -2.47 -18.96 -16.17
C ASN A 665 -1.34 -18.06 -15.65
N LEU A 666 -1.44 -17.63 -14.40
CA LEU A 666 -0.42 -16.86 -13.69
C LEU A 666 0.91 -17.61 -13.57
N LEU A 667 0.85 -18.83 -13.04
CA LEU A 667 2.04 -19.66 -12.80
C LEU A 667 2.71 -20.03 -14.13
N GLN A 668 1.94 -20.50 -15.11
CA GLN A 668 2.45 -20.87 -16.43
C GLN A 668 3.16 -19.68 -17.10
N ARG A 669 2.52 -18.50 -17.09
CA ARG A 669 3.12 -17.28 -17.68
C ARG A 669 4.46 -16.94 -17.03
N GLU A 670 4.58 -17.03 -15.70
CA GLU A 670 5.82 -16.68 -15.01
C GLU A 670 6.91 -17.74 -15.15
N ILE A 671 6.54 -19.03 -15.20
CA ILE A 671 7.46 -20.13 -15.54
C ILE A 671 8.08 -19.87 -16.90
N ASP A 672 7.26 -19.61 -17.92
CA ASP A 672 7.72 -19.38 -19.29
C ASP A 672 8.54 -18.08 -19.39
N LYS A 673 8.01 -16.98 -18.82
CA LYS A 673 8.64 -15.65 -18.94
C LYS A 673 9.96 -15.56 -18.19
N GLN A 674 10.10 -16.20 -17.02
CA GLN A 674 11.34 -16.17 -16.24
C GLN A 674 12.23 -17.39 -16.53
N SER A 675 11.83 -18.28 -17.44
CA SER A 675 12.53 -19.54 -17.76
C SER A 675 12.85 -20.36 -16.51
N LEU A 676 11.86 -20.50 -15.62
CA LEU A 676 12.03 -21.23 -14.36
C LEU A 676 12.14 -22.72 -14.65
N ASN A 677 13.11 -23.40 -14.01
CA ASN A 677 13.26 -24.85 -14.13
C ASN A 677 12.31 -25.59 -13.18
N ILE A 678 11.01 -25.37 -13.36
CA ILE A 678 9.94 -25.93 -12.53
C ILE A 678 8.63 -25.93 -13.33
N ASP A 679 7.75 -26.89 -13.04
CA ASP A 679 6.40 -26.92 -13.62
C ASP A 679 5.36 -26.27 -12.70
N ILE A 680 4.09 -26.28 -13.11
CA ILE A 680 2.99 -25.70 -12.34
C ILE A 680 2.88 -26.34 -10.96
N ASP A 681 3.00 -27.67 -10.88
CA ASP A 681 2.88 -28.40 -9.62
C ASP A 681 4.06 -28.13 -8.68
N GLY A 682 5.28 -28.04 -9.22
CA GLY A 682 6.44 -27.62 -8.43
C GLY A 682 6.30 -26.18 -7.91
N MET A 683 5.77 -25.25 -8.71
CA MET A 683 5.45 -23.91 -8.23
C MET A 683 4.36 -23.93 -7.15
N PHE A 684 3.31 -24.74 -7.33
CA PHE A 684 2.28 -24.91 -6.32
C PHE A 684 2.89 -25.41 -5.00
N LEU A 685 3.77 -26.41 -5.05
CA LEU A 685 4.47 -26.95 -3.88
C LEU A 685 5.36 -25.92 -3.19
N LEU A 686 6.01 -25.02 -3.93
CA LEU A 686 6.73 -23.89 -3.33
C LEU A 686 5.78 -22.96 -2.55
N LEU A 687 4.62 -22.62 -3.12
CA LEU A 687 3.64 -21.77 -2.43
C LEU A 687 3.05 -22.49 -1.21
N GLU A 688 2.80 -23.79 -1.34
CA GLU A 688 2.35 -24.70 -0.29
C GLU A 688 3.32 -24.74 0.89
N GLU A 689 4.62 -24.87 0.62
CA GLU A 689 5.68 -24.83 1.64
C GLU A 689 5.67 -23.51 2.42
N ILE A 690 5.58 -22.37 1.71
CA ILE A 690 5.50 -21.03 2.33
C ILE A 690 4.28 -20.96 3.27
N VAL A 691 3.13 -21.43 2.80
CA VAL A 691 1.86 -21.31 3.53
C VAL A 691 1.78 -22.25 4.73
N ILE A 692 2.22 -23.49 4.59
CA ILE A 692 1.96 -24.56 5.56
C ILE A 692 3.14 -24.76 6.50
N GLU A 693 4.35 -24.98 5.99
CA GLU A 693 5.53 -25.26 6.83
C GLU A 693 6.04 -23.97 7.51
N TYR A 694 6.02 -22.86 6.79
CA TYR A 694 6.51 -21.57 7.27
C TYR A 694 5.39 -20.62 7.74
N SER A 695 4.15 -21.12 7.91
CA SER A 695 3.01 -20.35 8.42
C SER A 695 2.78 -19.01 7.68
N GLY A 696 3.04 -18.99 6.37
CA GLY A 696 2.86 -17.84 5.49
C GLY A 696 4.06 -16.91 5.35
N LYS A 697 5.16 -17.13 6.08
CA LYS A 697 6.35 -16.26 6.06
C LYS A 697 7.64 -17.08 5.99
N LEU A 698 8.28 -17.09 4.82
CA LEU A 698 9.54 -17.81 4.60
C LEU A 698 10.70 -16.84 4.53
N SER A 699 11.73 -17.00 5.37
CA SER A 699 12.89 -16.10 5.32
C SER A 699 13.58 -16.20 3.95
N LYS A 700 14.13 -15.08 3.44
CA LYS A 700 14.83 -15.06 2.15
C LYS A 700 15.96 -16.10 2.10
N LYS A 701 16.67 -16.31 3.20
CA LYS A 701 17.74 -17.29 3.28
C LYS A 701 17.21 -18.71 3.08
N ASP A 702 16.13 -19.07 3.76
CA ASP A 702 15.54 -20.40 3.68
C ASP A 702 14.88 -20.60 2.31
N PHE A 703 14.31 -19.55 1.71
CA PHE A 703 13.83 -19.57 0.33
C PHE A 703 14.95 -19.84 -0.68
N ASP A 704 16.08 -19.13 -0.55
CA ASP A 704 17.24 -19.31 -1.41
C ASP A 704 17.77 -20.75 -1.32
N GLU A 705 17.81 -21.31 -0.11
CA GLU A 705 18.19 -22.71 0.14
C GLU A 705 17.18 -23.69 -0.46
N TYR A 706 15.87 -23.47 -0.24
CA TYR A 706 14.81 -24.32 -0.78
C TYR A 706 14.83 -24.39 -2.31
N ILE A 707 14.94 -23.24 -2.98
CA ILE A 707 14.99 -23.18 -4.46
C ILE A 707 16.25 -23.89 -4.96
N LYS A 708 17.39 -23.65 -4.34
CA LYS A 708 18.66 -24.27 -4.74
C LYS A 708 18.61 -25.79 -4.59
N LEU A 709 18.04 -26.30 -3.51
CA LEU A 709 17.86 -27.73 -3.27
C LEU A 709 16.85 -28.37 -4.23
N SER A 710 15.76 -27.66 -4.54
CA SER A 710 14.65 -28.21 -5.33
C SER A 710 14.88 -28.15 -6.84
N THR A 711 15.61 -27.12 -7.32
CA THR A 711 15.70 -26.80 -8.76
C THR A 711 17.14 -26.74 -9.27
N GLY A 712 18.13 -26.66 -8.38
CA GLY A 712 19.53 -26.42 -8.71
C GLY A 712 19.84 -24.99 -9.19
N GLN A 713 18.86 -24.08 -9.19
CA GLN A 713 19.00 -22.70 -9.69
C GLN A 713 19.07 -21.66 -8.55
N ASP A 714 19.42 -20.42 -8.92
CA ASP A 714 19.36 -19.24 -8.05
C ASP A 714 17.90 -18.75 -7.91
N SER A 715 17.52 -18.34 -6.71
CA SER A 715 16.18 -17.86 -6.35
C SER A 715 15.79 -16.51 -6.95
N LYS A 716 16.74 -15.76 -7.51
CA LYS A 716 16.51 -14.41 -8.10
C LYS A 716 15.33 -14.34 -9.05
N ASN A 717 15.12 -15.37 -9.89
CA ASN A 717 14.01 -15.38 -10.84
C ASN A 717 12.67 -15.78 -10.21
N TYR A 718 12.69 -16.56 -9.12
CA TYR A 718 11.49 -17.00 -8.42
C TYR A 718 10.85 -15.88 -7.60
N ILE A 719 11.66 -15.03 -6.96
CA ILE A 719 11.19 -13.86 -6.19
C ILE A 719 10.46 -12.85 -7.09
N LYS A 720 10.70 -12.88 -8.41
CA LYS A 720 10.04 -11.98 -9.38
C LYS A 720 8.55 -12.30 -9.59
N ASN A 721 8.05 -13.43 -9.09
CA ASN A 721 6.66 -13.86 -9.26
C ASN A 721 5.69 -12.86 -8.59
N PRO A 722 4.64 -12.38 -9.29
CA PRO A 722 3.71 -11.37 -8.78
C PRO A 722 2.84 -11.85 -7.62
N LEU A 723 2.80 -13.15 -7.34
CA LEU A 723 2.12 -13.72 -6.18
C LEU A 723 2.92 -13.57 -4.88
N LEU A 724 4.21 -13.26 -4.98
CA LEU A 724 5.11 -13.11 -3.84
C LEU A 724 5.38 -11.64 -3.54
N LYS A 725 5.54 -11.32 -2.25
CA LYS A 725 6.08 -10.04 -1.78
C LYS A 725 7.26 -10.30 -0.86
N LEU A 726 8.29 -9.46 -0.98
CA LEU A 726 9.42 -9.45 -0.07
C LEU A 726 9.22 -8.30 0.94
N SER A 727 9.03 -8.64 2.21
CA SER A 727 8.84 -7.68 3.30
C SER A 727 9.74 -8.05 4.47
N ASN A 728 10.55 -7.12 4.98
CA ASN A 728 11.45 -7.34 6.10
C ASN A 728 12.35 -8.59 5.97
N ASN A 729 12.82 -8.89 4.75
CA ASN A 729 13.61 -10.08 4.41
C ASN A 729 12.84 -11.42 4.50
N ASP A 730 11.52 -11.38 4.64
CA ASP A 730 10.62 -12.53 4.54
C ASP A 730 9.85 -12.48 3.22
N ILE A 731 9.60 -13.65 2.66
CA ILE A 731 8.80 -13.88 1.46
C ILE A 731 7.43 -14.37 1.90
N GLU A 732 6.41 -13.64 1.47
CA GLU A 732 5.01 -13.89 1.80
C GLU A 732 4.15 -13.91 0.53
N LEU A 733 2.96 -14.50 0.61
CA LEU A 733 1.97 -14.35 -0.44
C LEU A 733 1.38 -12.93 -0.43
N LYS A 734 1.16 -12.38 -1.62
CA LYS A 734 0.61 -11.04 -1.79
C LYS A 734 -0.89 -10.99 -1.52
N TYR A 735 -1.64 -12.03 -1.86
CA TYR A 735 -3.11 -12.07 -1.83
C TYR A 735 -3.63 -13.02 -0.76
N ASP A 736 -4.53 -12.53 0.10
CA ASP A 736 -5.03 -13.25 1.28
C ASP A 736 -5.93 -14.45 0.94
N VAL A 737 -6.49 -14.50 -0.27
CA VAL A 737 -7.27 -15.64 -0.75
C VAL A 737 -6.41 -16.89 -1.02
N LEU A 738 -5.14 -16.70 -1.35
CA LEU A 738 -4.25 -17.78 -1.80
C LEU A 738 -3.90 -18.79 -0.70
N PRO A 739 -3.57 -18.39 0.54
CA PRO A 739 -3.29 -19.35 1.62
C PRO A 739 -4.39 -20.40 1.80
N ASN A 740 -5.66 -19.98 1.88
CA ASN A 740 -6.78 -20.91 2.08
C ASN A 740 -7.04 -21.75 0.84
N LEU A 741 -6.88 -21.19 -0.36
CA LEU A 741 -6.95 -21.94 -1.61
C LEU A 741 -5.88 -23.05 -1.64
N ILE A 742 -4.61 -22.71 -1.43
CA ILE A 742 -3.48 -23.64 -1.45
C ILE A 742 -3.67 -24.75 -0.40
N LYS A 743 -4.00 -24.38 0.85
CA LYS A 743 -4.30 -25.35 1.91
C LYS A 743 -5.43 -26.30 1.49
N SER A 744 -6.53 -25.79 0.93
CA SER A 744 -7.68 -26.60 0.54
C SER A 744 -7.36 -27.60 -0.58
N ARG A 745 -6.63 -27.15 -1.61
CA ARG A 745 -6.20 -27.97 -2.75
C ARG A 745 -5.19 -29.02 -2.34
N PHE A 746 -4.23 -28.65 -1.49
CA PHE A 746 -3.28 -29.60 -0.93
C PHE A 746 -3.97 -30.70 -0.11
N VAL A 747 -4.89 -30.32 0.80
CA VAL A 747 -5.66 -31.30 1.60
C VAL A 747 -6.47 -32.22 0.69
N HIS A 748 -7.20 -31.68 -0.28
CA HIS A 748 -7.94 -32.51 -1.25
C HIS A 748 -7.03 -33.54 -1.93
N HIS A 749 -5.94 -33.08 -2.55
CA HIS A 749 -5.01 -33.96 -3.25
C HIS A 749 -4.41 -35.02 -2.31
N ALA A 750 -3.99 -34.62 -1.12
CA ALA A 750 -3.34 -35.50 -0.15
C ALA A 750 -4.31 -36.53 0.46
N LEU A 751 -5.59 -36.16 0.66
CA LEU A 751 -6.65 -37.07 1.08
C LEU A 751 -6.97 -38.12 0.01
N VAL A 752 -7.14 -37.69 -1.25
CA VAL A 752 -7.42 -38.59 -2.38
C VAL A 752 -6.27 -39.58 -2.60
N ARG A 753 -5.02 -39.11 -2.45
CA ARG A 753 -3.81 -39.93 -2.61
C ARG A 753 -3.41 -40.70 -1.34
N LYS A 754 -4.07 -40.47 -0.21
CA LYS A 754 -3.76 -41.07 1.11
C LYS A 754 -2.29 -40.86 1.53
N GLN A 755 -1.83 -39.62 1.47
CA GLN A 755 -0.44 -39.27 1.78
C GLN A 755 -0.33 -38.04 2.68
N ALA A 756 0.85 -37.82 3.25
CA ALA A 756 1.19 -36.61 4.03
C ALA A 756 0.28 -36.32 5.24
N MET A 757 -0.24 -37.34 5.93
CA MET A 757 -1.20 -37.18 7.03
C MET A 757 -0.77 -36.20 8.12
N ARG A 758 0.53 -36.17 8.49
CA ARG A 758 1.04 -35.20 9.48
C ARG A 758 0.87 -33.75 9.02
N LYS A 759 1.10 -33.49 7.74
CA LYS A 759 0.96 -32.16 7.13
C LYS A 759 -0.51 -31.79 6.96
N ILE A 760 -1.37 -32.72 6.57
CA ILE A 760 -2.83 -32.53 6.56
C ILE A 760 -3.34 -32.18 7.97
N ALA A 761 -2.84 -32.84 9.02
CA ALA A 761 -3.22 -32.55 10.40
C ALA A 761 -2.83 -31.12 10.86
N LEU A 762 -1.78 -30.52 10.29
CA LEU A 762 -1.44 -29.12 10.55
C LEU A 762 -2.52 -28.16 10.07
N ILE A 763 -3.22 -28.50 8.99
CA ILE A 763 -4.28 -27.69 8.37
C ILE A 763 -5.62 -27.99 9.03
N LEU A 764 -5.99 -29.27 9.14
CA LEU A 764 -7.28 -29.69 9.70
C LEU A 764 -7.48 -29.24 11.15
N LYS A 765 -6.41 -29.11 11.95
CA LYS A 765 -6.52 -28.60 13.32
C LYS A 765 -7.13 -27.19 13.39
N GLU A 766 -7.03 -26.39 12.31
CA GLU A 766 -7.60 -25.04 12.23
C GLU A 766 -9.12 -25.08 12.05
N CYS A 767 -9.65 -26.19 11.52
CA CYS A 767 -11.06 -26.39 11.19
C CYS A 767 -11.84 -27.18 12.26
N TYR A 768 -11.22 -27.42 13.43
CA TYR A 768 -11.66 -28.39 14.43
C TYR A 768 -13.06 -28.13 15.02
N GLN A 769 -13.58 -26.91 14.89
CA GLN A 769 -14.91 -26.48 15.38
C GLN A 769 -15.96 -26.39 14.27
N GLY A 770 -15.61 -26.69 13.01
CA GLY A 770 -16.52 -26.55 11.88
C GLY A 770 -16.84 -25.10 11.49
N GLU A 771 -15.89 -24.18 11.73
CA GLU A 771 -16.03 -22.76 11.39
C GLU A 771 -14.72 -22.19 10.83
N GLY A 772 -14.79 -21.00 10.23
CA GLY A 772 -13.65 -20.28 9.65
C GLY A 772 -13.47 -20.47 8.14
N ASP A 773 -12.68 -19.58 7.54
CA ASP A 773 -12.54 -19.48 6.08
C ASP A 773 -11.94 -20.74 5.45
N ILE A 774 -10.95 -21.35 6.12
CA ILE A 774 -10.34 -22.60 5.65
C ILE A 774 -11.34 -23.77 5.71
N PHE A 775 -12.19 -23.84 6.74
CA PHE A 775 -13.23 -24.86 6.83
C PHE A 775 -14.23 -24.73 5.67
N LEU A 776 -14.74 -23.52 5.44
CA LEU A 776 -15.66 -23.24 4.34
C LEU A 776 -15.03 -23.58 2.99
N LYS A 777 -13.75 -23.22 2.79
CA LYS A 777 -13.05 -23.50 1.53
C LYS A 777 -12.79 -24.99 1.32
N LEU A 778 -12.51 -25.75 2.37
CA LEU A 778 -12.37 -27.20 2.33
C LEU A 778 -13.71 -27.88 1.98
N VAL A 779 -14.80 -27.45 2.60
CA VAL A 779 -16.15 -27.96 2.30
C VAL A 779 -16.51 -27.71 0.84
N GLU A 780 -16.30 -26.49 0.34
CA GLU A 780 -16.49 -26.14 -1.08
C GLU A 780 -15.68 -27.07 -1.99
N THR A 781 -14.37 -27.18 -1.74
CA THR A 781 -13.42 -27.99 -2.52
C THR A 781 -13.81 -29.47 -2.57
N LEU A 782 -14.17 -30.05 -1.42
CA LEU A 782 -14.50 -31.47 -1.30
C LEU A 782 -15.92 -31.79 -1.79
N SER A 783 -16.80 -30.79 -1.90
CA SER A 783 -18.16 -30.96 -2.45
C SER A 783 -18.20 -30.93 -3.97
N GLU A 784 -17.27 -30.24 -4.62
CA GLU A 784 -17.22 -30.07 -6.09
C GLU A 784 -16.87 -31.38 -6.83
N GLU A 785 -16.22 -32.33 -6.16
CA GLU A 785 -15.76 -33.57 -6.75
C GLU A 785 -16.63 -34.78 -6.34
N ASN A 786 -16.98 -35.65 -7.29
CA ASN A 786 -17.66 -36.93 -7.06
C ASN A 786 -16.73 -37.98 -6.42
N VAL A 787 -15.98 -37.60 -5.38
CA VAL A 787 -15.11 -38.52 -4.65
C VAL A 787 -15.93 -39.27 -3.61
N ASN A 788 -15.58 -40.54 -3.36
CA ASN A 788 -16.11 -41.27 -2.20
C ASN A 788 -15.49 -40.73 -0.90
N LEU A 789 -15.91 -39.52 -0.52
CA LEU A 789 -15.37 -38.78 0.61
C LEU A 789 -15.53 -39.56 1.92
N LYS A 790 -16.64 -40.28 2.07
CA LYS A 790 -16.92 -41.10 3.24
C LYS A 790 -15.86 -42.18 3.48
N GLU A 791 -15.46 -42.91 2.42
CA GLU A 791 -14.36 -43.89 2.53
C GLU A 791 -13.00 -43.22 2.77
N ILE A 792 -12.75 -42.06 2.16
CA ILE A 792 -11.51 -41.32 2.38
C ILE A 792 -11.39 -40.84 3.83
N ILE A 793 -12.45 -40.23 4.37
CA ILE A 793 -12.49 -39.74 5.75
C ILE A 793 -12.32 -40.89 6.73
N LYS A 794 -12.99 -42.01 6.48
CA LYS A 794 -12.83 -43.26 7.25
C LYS A 794 -11.37 -43.70 7.31
N ASP A 795 -10.70 -43.81 6.16
CA ASP A 795 -9.29 -44.21 6.10
C ASP A 795 -8.38 -43.21 6.83
N CYS A 796 -8.65 -41.91 6.70
CA CYS A 796 -7.89 -40.87 7.39
C CYS A 796 -8.09 -40.91 8.91
N ILE A 797 -9.32 -41.13 9.40
CA ILE A 797 -9.59 -41.30 10.83
C ILE A 797 -8.84 -42.53 11.37
N LYS A 798 -8.79 -43.63 10.59
CA LYS A 798 -8.04 -44.83 10.97
C LYS A 798 -6.53 -44.55 11.10
N GLU A 799 -5.95 -43.84 10.14
CA GLU A 799 -4.53 -43.44 10.19
C GLU A 799 -4.23 -42.47 11.34
N PHE A 800 -5.09 -41.48 11.56
CA PHE A 800 -4.97 -40.56 12.69
C PHE A 800 -5.06 -41.27 14.04
N LYS A 801 -5.94 -42.26 14.19
CA LYS A 801 -5.99 -43.09 15.40
C LYS A 801 -4.69 -43.86 15.62
N ASN A 802 -4.11 -44.44 14.56
CA ASN A 802 -2.82 -45.15 14.66
C ASN A 802 -1.69 -44.21 15.12
N ILE A 803 -1.71 -42.95 14.68
CA ILE A 803 -0.76 -41.93 15.15
C ILE A 803 -1.04 -41.55 16.62
N LEU A 804 -2.31 -41.35 16.98
CA LEU A 804 -2.73 -40.89 18.30
C LEU A 804 -2.36 -41.89 19.41
N PHE A 805 -2.62 -43.18 19.18
CA PHE A 805 -2.40 -44.26 20.15
C PHE A 805 -0.94 -44.77 20.19
N ASN A 806 -0.03 -44.14 19.44
CA ASN A 806 1.38 -44.41 19.58
C ASN A 806 1.94 -43.76 20.86
N GLU A 807 2.52 -44.58 21.75
CA GLU A 807 3.00 -44.16 23.07
C GLU A 807 4.12 -43.11 23.03
N GLN A 808 4.87 -43.01 21.93
CA GLN A 808 6.02 -42.10 21.80
C GLN A 808 5.64 -40.65 21.41
N GLN A 809 4.36 -40.37 21.15
CA GLN A 809 3.94 -39.04 20.67
C GLN A 809 3.81 -38.01 21.81
N LYS A 810 4.26 -36.78 21.53
CA LYS A 810 4.08 -35.63 22.43
C LYS A 810 2.59 -35.24 22.53
N GLU A 811 2.15 -34.75 23.69
CA GLU A 811 0.74 -34.38 23.91
C GLU A 811 0.24 -33.30 22.95
N ALA A 812 1.10 -32.36 22.55
CA ALA A 812 0.76 -31.35 21.54
C ALA A 812 0.42 -31.95 20.17
N GLU A 813 1.09 -33.05 19.79
CA GLU A 813 0.79 -33.78 18.55
C GLU A 813 -0.51 -34.56 18.70
N ARG A 814 -0.71 -35.23 19.84
CA ARG A 814 -1.97 -35.92 20.13
C ARG A 814 -3.17 -34.98 20.05
N GLU A 815 -3.06 -33.79 20.65
CA GLU A 815 -4.12 -32.79 20.58
C GLU A 815 -4.39 -32.30 19.16
N ARG A 816 -3.35 -32.10 18.34
CA ARG A 816 -3.49 -31.77 16.92
C ARG A 816 -4.29 -32.84 16.17
N ILE A 817 -3.99 -34.12 16.43
CA ILE A 817 -4.68 -35.24 15.80
C ILE A 817 -6.14 -35.31 16.26
N ARG A 818 -6.44 -35.14 17.56
CA ARG A 818 -7.82 -35.07 18.06
C ARG A 818 -8.64 -33.98 17.37
N LYS A 819 -8.06 -32.78 17.25
CA LYS A 819 -8.65 -31.65 16.53
C LYS A 819 -8.86 -31.93 15.05
N SER A 820 -7.93 -32.65 14.42
CA SER A 820 -8.02 -33.04 13.00
C SER A 820 -9.15 -34.04 12.77
N ILE A 821 -9.33 -35.02 13.65
CA ILE A 821 -10.46 -35.95 13.61
C ILE A 821 -11.78 -35.17 13.75
N SER A 822 -11.87 -34.23 14.71
CA SER A 822 -13.05 -33.37 14.86
C SER A 822 -13.38 -32.62 13.57
N ALA A 823 -12.38 -31.99 12.94
CA ALA A 823 -12.55 -31.30 11.66
C ALA A 823 -13.10 -32.21 10.54
N LEU A 824 -12.56 -33.43 10.40
CA LEU A 824 -13.07 -34.38 9.40
C LEU A 824 -14.54 -34.73 9.62
N LEU A 825 -14.98 -34.85 10.88
CA LEU A 825 -16.38 -35.12 11.19
C LEU A 825 -17.28 -33.93 10.82
N TYR A 826 -16.83 -32.70 11.09
CA TYR A 826 -17.58 -31.50 10.68
C TYR A 826 -17.69 -31.41 9.17
N ILE A 827 -16.60 -31.65 8.44
CA ILE A 827 -16.57 -31.67 6.97
C ILE A 827 -17.56 -32.72 6.44
N LEU A 828 -17.54 -33.95 6.97
CA LEU A 828 -18.44 -35.02 6.56
C LEU A 828 -19.91 -34.62 6.75
N VAL A 829 -20.25 -34.08 7.93
CA VAL A 829 -21.63 -33.70 8.26
C VAL A 829 -22.14 -32.58 7.38
N GLU A 830 -21.30 -31.58 7.09
CA GLU A 830 -21.68 -30.43 6.27
C GLU A 830 -21.93 -30.84 4.81
N ILE A 831 -21.04 -31.66 4.25
CA ILE A 831 -21.14 -32.12 2.85
C ILE A 831 -22.34 -33.06 2.66
N GLU A 832 -22.55 -33.99 3.59
CA GLU A 832 -23.70 -34.91 3.58
C GLU A 832 -25.01 -34.23 4.03
N LYS A 833 -24.96 -32.95 4.42
CA LYS A 833 -26.10 -32.14 4.88
C LYS A 833 -26.88 -32.80 6.02
N ALA A 834 -26.17 -33.43 6.95
CA ALA A 834 -26.77 -34.18 8.05
C ALA A 834 -27.26 -33.25 9.16
N GLY A 835 -28.41 -32.59 8.96
CA GLY A 835 -29.01 -31.74 10.01
C GLY A 835 -29.61 -32.55 11.17
N ASP A 836 -30.13 -33.74 10.86
CA ASP A 836 -30.83 -34.60 11.82
C ASP A 836 -29.86 -35.40 12.70
N LYS A 837 -30.23 -35.64 13.98
CA LYS A 837 -29.35 -36.29 14.95
C LYS A 837 -29.14 -37.77 14.65
N GLU A 838 -30.17 -38.47 14.17
CA GLU A 838 -30.09 -39.88 13.78
C GLU A 838 -29.19 -40.03 12.55
N ILE A 839 -29.35 -39.15 11.56
CA ILE A 839 -28.50 -39.14 10.34
C ILE A 839 -27.04 -38.85 10.70
N ARG A 840 -26.74 -37.83 11.51
CA ARG A 840 -25.36 -37.53 11.96
C ARG A 840 -24.73 -38.70 12.68
N THR A 841 -25.49 -39.32 13.56
CA THR A 841 -25.01 -40.48 14.32
C THR A 841 -24.70 -41.65 13.40
N GLN A 842 -25.55 -41.91 12.39
CA GLN A 842 -25.31 -42.98 11.43
C GLN A 842 -24.06 -42.72 10.58
N LEU A 843 -23.83 -41.47 10.14
CA LEU A 843 -22.61 -41.10 9.42
C LEU A 843 -21.34 -41.38 10.24
N ILE A 844 -21.37 -41.05 11.53
CA ILE A 844 -20.25 -41.34 12.44
C ILE A 844 -20.06 -42.86 12.56
N LYS A 845 -21.12 -43.64 12.78
CA LYS A 845 -21.04 -45.10 12.86
C LYS A 845 -20.39 -45.70 11.61
N ASP A 846 -20.77 -45.19 10.45
CA ASP A 846 -20.28 -45.69 9.17
C ASP A 846 -18.78 -45.42 8.98
N VAL A 847 -18.29 -44.21 9.29
CA VAL A 847 -16.84 -43.90 9.16
C VAL A 847 -15.97 -44.50 10.26
N TYR A 848 -16.56 -44.90 11.38
CA TYR A 848 -15.88 -45.66 12.44
C TYR A 848 -16.00 -47.18 12.28
N GLU A 849 -16.69 -47.67 11.24
CA GLU A 849 -16.96 -49.09 10.99
C GLU A 849 -17.54 -49.84 12.20
N THR A 850 -18.47 -49.21 12.92
CA THR A 850 -18.97 -49.74 14.19
C THR A 850 -20.48 -49.69 14.30
N LYS A 851 -21.06 -50.66 15.01
CA LYS A 851 -22.49 -50.70 15.30
C LYS A 851 -22.81 -50.06 16.66
N ASP A 852 -21.95 -50.28 17.64
CA ASP A 852 -22.22 -50.07 19.06
C ASP A 852 -21.05 -49.48 19.86
N LEU A 853 -19.80 -49.51 19.40
CA LEU A 853 -18.64 -48.94 20.13
C LEU A 853 -17.82 -47.97 19.29
N ILE A 854 -17.74 -46.71 19.72
CA ILE A 854 -16.92 -45.68 19.08
C ILE A 854 -15.72 -45.36 19.99
N ILE A 855 -14.53 -45.76 19.56
CA ILE A 855 -13.26 -45.40 20.23
C ILE A 855 -12.69 -44.14 19.59
N GLY A 856 -12.29 -43.14 20.38
CA GLY A 856 -11.64 -41.93 19.88
C GLY A 856 -12.58 -40.96 19.15
N LEU A 857 -13.79 -40.76 19.66
CA LEU A 857 -14.70 -39.72 19.20
C LEU A 857 -14.26 -38.36 19.77
N PHE A 858 -13.85 -37.44 18.91
CA PHE A 858 -13.42 -36.11 19.31
C PHE A 858 -14.35 -35.06 18.73
N ILE A 859 -14.97 -34.27 19.59
CA ILE A 859 -15.85 -33.16 19.23
C ILE A 859 -15.39 -31.90 19.96
N TYR A 860 -15.11 -30.86 19.18
CA TYR A 860 -14.78 -29.53 19.68
C TYR A 860 -15.76 -28.51 19.12
N GLY A 861 -16.30 -27.64 19.97
CA GLY A 861 -17.39 -26.73 19.58
C GLY A 861 -18.74 -27.44 19.51
N ASP A 862 -19.75 -26.78 18.94
CA ASP A 862 -21.11 -27.32 18.90
C ASP A 862 -21.37 -28.13 17.62
N PHE A 863 -21.26 -29.46 17.70
CA PHE A 863 -21.46 -30.40 16.58
C PHE A 863 -22.94 -30.72 16.29
N GLY A 864 -23.85 -30.09 17.06
CA GLY A 864 -25.27 -30.44 17.13
C GLY A 864 -25.51 -31.79 17.81
N ALA A 865 -26.75 -32.08 18.22
CA ALA A 865 -27.10 -33.28 19.00
C ALA A 865 -26.81 -34.62 18.29
N LEU A 866 -26.40 -35.65 19.03
CA LEU A 866 -26.21 -37.03 18.57
C LEU A 866 -27.16 -38.00 19.30
N ASP A 867 -27.23 -39.25 18.82
CA ASP A 867 -27.97 -40.34 19.44
C ASP A 867 -27.03 -41.38 20.07
N PHE A 868 -26.90 -41.34 21.40
CA PHE A 868 -26.10 -42.30 22.16
C PHE A 868 -26.92 -43.47 22.72
N SER A 869 -28.18 -43.64 22.32
CA SER A 869 -29.06 -44.68 22.88
C SER A 869 -28.59 -46.12 22.60
N GLN A 870 -27.81 -46.31 21.53
CA GLN A 870 -27.29 -47.61 21.08
C GLN A 870 -25.78 -47.55 20.82
N ILE A 871 -25.05 -46.70 21.54
CA ILE A 871 -23.62 -46.48 21.33
C ILE A 871 -22.90 -46.30 22.66
N ASN A 872 -21.79 -47.00 22.79
CA ASN A 872 -20.77 -46.77 23.80
C ASN A 872 -19.62 -45.98 23.20
N VAL A 873 -19.06 -45.06 23.97
CA VAL A 873 -17.99 -44.16 23.54
C VAL A 873 -16.80 -44.31 24.49
N GLN A 874 -15.60 -44.51 23.95
CA GLN A 874 -14.38 -44.78 24.73
C GLN A 874 -13.21 -43.90 24.26
N ASP A 875 -12.28 -43.55 25.15
CA ASP A 875 -11.02 -42.84 24.85
C ASP A 875 -11.25 -41.56 24.02
N SER A 876 -12.27 -40.81 24.41
CA SER A 876 -12.90 -39.74 23.63
C SER A 876 -12.82 -38.38 24.32
N ARG A 877 -13.15 -37.30 23.60
CA ARG A 877 -13.18 -35.95 24.18
C ARG A 877 -14.30 -35.10 23.58
N PHE A 878 -15.02 -34.40 24.45
CA PHE A 878 -16.03 -33.41 24.10
C PHE A 878 -15.65 -32.08 24.75
N ASP A 879 -15.41 -31.04 23.96
CA ASP A 879 -14.98 -29.72 24.43
C ASP A 879 -15.86 -28.62 23.84
N GLY A 880 -16.56 -27.85 24.68
CA GLY A 880 -17.46 -26.79 24.21
C GLY A 880 -18.70 -27.30 23.47
N TYR A 881 -19.08 -28.57 23.66
CA TYR A 881 -20.20 -29.21 22.98
C TYR A 881 -21.56 -28.87 23.62
N TYR A 882 -22.08 -27.68 23.32
CA TYR A 882 -23.30 -27.18 23.95
C TYR A 882 -24.55 -28.01 23.64
N SER A 883 -24.67 -28.61 22.45
CA SER A 883 -25.81 -29.46 22.11
C SER A 883 -25.76 -30.85 22.76
N PHE A 884 -24.78 -31.15 23.62
CA PHE A 884 -24.72 -32.40 24.38
C PHE A 884 -26.02 -32.69 25.16
N PHE A 885 -26.65 -31.68 25.77
CA PHE A 885 -27.92 -31.87 26.51
C PHE A 885 -29.13 -32.21 25.64
N LYS A 886 -29.01 -32.02 24.32
CA LYS A 886 -30.05 -32.34 23.33
C LYS A 886 -29.87 -33.75 22.75
N CYS A 887 -28.81 -34.46 23.12
CA CYS A 887 -28.55 -35.82 22.66
C CYS A 887 -29.56 -36.82 23.24
N ASN A 888 -29.77 -37.92 22.53
CA ASN A 888 -30.51 -39.06 23.06
C ASN A 888 -29.57 -39.93 23.89
N PHE A 889 -30.10 -40.51 24.97
CA PHE A 889 -29.42 -41.44 25.84
C PHE A 889 -30.30 -42.68 26.06
N PRO A 890 -29.74 -43.82 26.50
CA PRO A 890 -30.53 -45.01 26.81
C PRO A 890 -31.62 -44.77 27.86
N ASP A 891 -32.78 -45.39 27.68
CA ASP A 891 -33.91 -45.28 28.62
C ASP A 891 -33.62 -45.95 29.99
N LYS A 892 -32.80 -47.01 29.96
CA LYS A 892 -32.36 -47.80 31.11
C LYS A 892 -31.00 -47.31 31.62
N ASP A 893 -30.72 -47.55 32.89
CA ASP A 893 -29.39 -47.28 33.44
C ASP A 893 -28.34 -48.19 32.77
N GLY A 894 -27.28 -47.57 32.27
CA GLY A 894 -26.19 -48.23 31.57
C GLY A 894 -25.10 -47.22 31.24
N ILE A 895 -23.84 -47.64 31.31
CA ILE A 895 -22.69 -46.77 31.06
C ILE A 895 -22.53 -46.59 29.55
N VAL A 896 -22.52 -45.33 29.11
CA VAL A 896 -22.35 -44.91 27.71
C VAL A 896 -20.90 -44.48 27.48
N PHE A 897 -20.31 -43.71 28.39
CA PHE A 897 -18.98 -43.12 28.22
C PHE A 897 -17.95 -43.77 29.13
N TYR A 898 -16.82 -44.16 28.54
CA TYR A 898 -15.64 -44.74 29.19
C TYR A 898 -14.42 -43.87 28.86
N THR A 899 -13.51 -43.66 29.82
CA THR A 899 -12.23 -42.94 29.62
C THR A 899 -12.37 -41.65 28.79
N THR A 900 -13.47 -40.92 28.97
CA THR A 900 -13.85 -39.78 28.14
C THR A 900 -13.70 -38.47 28.89
N LYS A 901 -13.15 -37.46 28.22
CA LYS A 901 -12.98 -36.11 28.80
C LYS A 901 -14.08 -35.17 28.35
N PHE A 902 -14.68 -34.46 29.31
CA PHE A 902 -15.72 -33.45 29.08
C PHE A 902 -15.22 -32.10 29.57
N SER A 903 -15.10 -31.14 28.65
CA SER A 903 -14.60 -29.80 28.93
C SER A 903 -15.57 -28.71 28.49
N ASN A 904 -15.75 -27.66 29.28
CA ASN A 904 -16.55 -26.48 28.91
C ASN A 904 -18.01 -26.78 28.51
N ILE A 905 -18.62 -27.81 29.12
CA ILE A 905 -20.01 -28.22 28.84
C ILE A 905 -20.92 -27.77 29.98
N HIS A 906 -21.90 -26.93 29.63
CA HIS A 906 -22.90 -26.43 30.56
C HIS A 906 -24.31 -26.88 30.15
N ILE A 907 -24.90 -27.74 30.98
CA ILE A 907 -26.22 -28.32 30.78
C ILE A 907 -27.26 -27.53 31.60
N PRO A 908 -28.42 -27.17 31.00
CA PRO A 908 -29.52 -26.58 31.76
C PRO A 908 -30.00 -27.49 32.90
N LYS A 909 -30.16 -26.93 34.10
CA LYS A 909 -30.57 -27.65 35.34
C LYS A 909 -31.94 -28.37 35.28
N THR A 910 -32.69 -28.17 34.20
CA THR A 910 -34.00 -28.78 33.94
C THR A 910 -33.91 -30.09 33.16
N LYS A 911 -32.73 -30.48 32.65
CA LYS A 911 -32.53 -31.66 31.81
C LYS A 911 -32.02 -32.87 32.62
N GLY A 912 -32.54 -34.05 32.29
CA GLY A 912 -32.41 -35.29 33.06
C GLY A 912 -31.23 -36.19 32.65
N ILE A 913 -30.02 -35.64 32.54
CA ILE A 913 -28.81 -36.46 32.32
C ILE A 913 -28.48 -37.21 33.62
N ARG A 914 -28.24 -38.53 33.51
CA ARG A 914 -27.96 -39.42 34.65
C ARG A 914 -26.45 -39.64 34.81
N LYS A 915 -25.98 -39.72 36.07
CA LYS A 915 -24.59 -40.06 36.38
C LYS A 915 -24.23 -41.48 35.92
N THR A 916 -25.21 -42.38 35.87
CA THR A 916 -25.06 -43.78 35.43
C THR A 916 -24.60 -43.94 33.98
N TYR A 917 -24.72 -42.90 33.16
CA TYR A 917 -24.22 -42.91 31.78
C TYR A 917 -22.69 -42.75 31.68
N PHE A 918 -22.01 -42.39 32.77
CA PHE A 918 -20.58 -42.11 32.77
C PHE A 918 -19.83 -43.06 33.69
N ASP A 919 -18.78 -43.67 33.16
CA ASP A 919 -17.87 -44.48 33.97
C ASP A 919 -17.04 -43.62 34.94
N SER A 920 -16.52 -44.26 35.99
CA SER A 920 -15.60 -43.65 36.96
C SER A 920 -14.31 -43.08 36.34
N THR A 921 -13.92 -43.56 35.16
CA THR A 921 -12.74 -43.10 34.42
C THR A 921 -12.97 -41.81 33.62
N CYS A 922 -14.19 -41.28 33.56
CA CYS A 922 -14.47 -40.02 32.87
C CYS A 922 -13.93 -38.81 33.64
N GLU A 923 -13.40 -37.83 32.91
CA GLU A 923 -12.87 -36.58 33.47
C GLU A 923 -13.78 -35.40 33.13
N TYR A 924 -14.00 -34.49 34.09
CA TYR A 924 -14.83 -33.30 33.92
C TYR A 924 -14.01 -32.04 34.23
N PHE A 925 -13.91 -31.12 33.28
CA PHE A 925 -13.19 -29.86 33.44
C PHE A 925 -14.05 -28.66 33.05
N ASN A 926 -14.23 -27.70 33.96
CA ASN A 926 -15.08 -26.53 33.70
C ASN A 926 -16.50 -26.89 33.20
N CYS A 927 -17.10 -27.91 33.81
CA CYS A 927 -18.43 -28.43 33.46
C CYS A 927 -19.37 -28.33 34.67
N ASN A 928 -20.68 -28.22 34.44
CA ASN A 928 -21.69 -28.27 35.52
C ASN A 928 -22.38 -29.65 35.66
N LEU A 929 -21.76 -30.70 35.13
CA LEU A 929 -22.31 -32.06 35.15
C LEU A 929 -22.56 -32.55 36.59
N ASP A 930 -21.62 -32.30 37.51
CA ASP A 930 -21.77 -32.67 38.92
C ASP A 930 -22.97 -31.98 39.59
N ASP A 931 -23.19 -30.69 39.31
CA ASP A 931 -24.36 -29.95 39.81
C ASP A 931 -25.67 -30.55 39.26
N VAL A 932 -25.68 -30.93 37.98
CA VAL A 932 -26.85 -31.55 37.33
C VAL A 932 -27.13 -32.94 37.90
N PHE A 933 -26.10 -33.75 38.16
CA PHE A 933 -26.25 -35.05 38.82
C PHE A 933 -26.88 -34.90 40.21
N THR A 934 -26.37 -33.95 41.00
CA THR A 934 -26.82 -33.70 42.39
C THR A 934 -28.27 -33.16 42.44
N LEU A 935 -28.63 -32.29 41.50
CA LEU A 935 -30.00 -31.77 41.36
C LEU A 935 -31.01 -32.83 40.91
N ASN A 936 -30.60 -33.79 40.06
CA ASN A 936 -31.47 -34.87 39.63
C ASN A 936 -31.75 -35.88 40.76
N VAL A 937 -30.75 -36.18 41.60
CA VAL A 937 -30.92 -37.00 42.80
C VAL A 937 -31.88 -36.32 43.78
N SER A 938 -31.63 -35.05 44.14
CA SER A 938 -32.49 -34.31 45.08
C SER A 938 -33.94 -34.15 44.61
N LYS A 939 -34.18 -33.97 43.30
CA LYS A 939 -35.54 -33.97 42.72
C LYS A 939 -36.24 -35.33 42.85
N LYS A 940 -35.53 -36.45 42.65
CA LYS A 940 -36.09 -37.80 42.82
C LYS A 940 -36.45 -38.06 44.29
N THR A 941 -35.56 -37.71 45.22
CA THR A 941 -35.80 -37.83 46.67
C THR A 941 -37.00 -36.99 47.11
N LYS A 942 -37.09 -35.73 46.67
CA LYS A 942 -38.22 -34.84 47.00
C LYS A 942 -39.55 -35.33 46.42
N LYS A 943 -39.54 -35.99 45.25
CA LYS A 943 -40.73 -36.63 44.68
C LYS A 943 -41.18 -37.85 45.48
N LEU A 944 -40.23 -38.69 45.91
CA LEU A 944 -40.50 -39.82 46.81
C LEU A 944 -41.07 -39.34 48.15
N GLU A 945 -40.49 -38.32 48.76
CA GLU A 945 -40.98 -37.72 50.01
C GLU A 945 -42.38 -37.14 49.87
N ASN A 946 -42.66 -36.42 48.78
CA ASN A 946 -44.00 -35.88 48.52
C ASN A 946 -45.04 -37.00 48.32
N LEU A 947 -44.67 -38.07 47.61
CA LEU A 947 -45.55 -39.22 47.40
C LEU A 947 -45.82 -39.98 48.72
N ARG A 948 -44.78 -40.21 49.52
CA ARG A 948 -44.89 -40.76 50.89
C ARG A 948 -45.86 -39.91 51.72
N ARG A 949 -45.67 -38.59 51.75
CA ARG A 949 -46.54 -37.66 52.48
C ARG A 949 -48.00 -37.71 51.98
N ASP A 950 -48.21 -37.76 50.67
CA ASP A 950 -49.56 -37.84 50.09
C ASP A 950 -50.27 -39.14 50.50
N ILE A 951 -49.55 -40.26 50.49
CA ILE A 951 -50.08 -41.56 50.91
C ILE A 951 -50.35 -41.58 52.42
N SER A 952 -49.43 -41.09 53.26
CA SER A 952 -49.68 -40.93 54.70
C SER A 952 -50.90 -40.05 54.98
N SER A 953 -51.09 -38.96 54.23
CA SER A 953 -52.25 -38.07 54.39
C SER A 953 -53.56 -38.78 54.03
N ILE A 954 -53.58 -39.59 52.97
CA ILE A 954 -54.76 -40.36 52.56
C ILE A 954 -55.06 -41.47 53.59
N ILE A 955 -54.04 -42.27 53.95
CA ILE A 955 -54.17 -43.39 54.86
C ILE A 955 -54.59 -42.91 56.25
N GLY A 956 -53.95 -41.85 56.78
CA GLY A 956 -54.28 -41.26 58.07
C GLY A 956 -55.69 -40.65 58.12
N TYR A 957 -56.23 -40.14 57.01
CA TYR A 957 -57.60 -39.60 56.98
C TYR A 957 -58.69 -40.68 56.85
N ILE A 958 -58.40 -41.76 56.10
CA ILE A 958 -59.28 -42.92 56.02
C ILE A 958 -59.27 -43.67 57.35
N ASP A 959 -58.09 -43.90 57.92
CA ASP A 959 -57.85 -44.59 59.17
C ASP A 959 -58.60 -45.95 59.21
N THR A 960 -59.20 -46.32 60.34
CA THR A 960 -60.06 -47.50 60.47
C THR A 960 -61.47 -47.30 59.88
N SER A 961 -61.77 -46.06 59.46
CA SER A 961 -63.09 -45.63 58.96
C SER A 961 -63.23 -45.81 57.44
N GLN A 962 -64.43 -45.54 56.91
CA GLN A 962 -64.67 -45.51 55.46
C GLN A 962 -65.01 -44.09 55.03
N ARG A 963 -64.39 -43.61 53.95
CA ARG A 963 -64.52 -42.22 53.46
C ARG A 963 -64.92 -42.20 51.99
N SER A 964 -65.80 -41.28 51.61
CA SER A 964 -66.15 -41.07 50.19
C SER A 964 -65.02 -40.34 49.48
N LEU A 965 -64.92 -40.53 48.16
CA LEU A 965 -63.96 -39.80 47.33
C LEU A 965 -64.01 -38.28 47.56
N ASN A 966 -65.22 -37.70 47.64
CA ASN A 966 -65.41 -36.26 47.87
C ASN A 966 -64.86 -35.81 49.23
N LYS A 967 -65.03 -36.63 50.28
CA LYS A 967 -64.48 -36.31 51.61
C LYS A 967 -62.95 -36.40 51.63
N ILE A 968 -62.36 -37.38 50.95
CA ILE A 968 -60.91 -37.51 50.84
C ILE A 968 -60.34 -36.32 50.05
N LYS A 969 -60.95 -35.94 48.93
CA LYS A 969 -60.58 -34.74 48.14
C LYS A 969 -60.62 -33.44 48.95
N GLN A 970 -61.60 -33.29 49.84
CA GLN A 970 -61.74 -32.09 50.67
C GLN A 970 -60.71 -32.01 51.80
N ASN A 971 -60.27 -33.15 52.35
CA ASN A 971 -59.46 -33.19 53.57
C ASN A 971 -57.99 -33.59 53.36
N CYS A 972 -57.66 -34.22 52.24
CA CYS A 972 -56.29 -34.59 51.88
C CYS A 972 -55.77 -33.66 50.78
N LYS A 973 -54.71 -32.91 51.07
CA LYS A 973 -54.00 -32.10 50.06
C LYS A 973 -52.94 -32.97 49.38
N VAL A 974 -53.31 -33.60 48.27
CA VAL A 974 -52.43 -34.49 47.51
C VAL A 974 -51.66 -33.71 46.45
N THR A 975 -50.33 -33.83 46.48
CA THR A 975 -49.41 -33.23 45.51
C THR A 975 -49.04 -34.14 44.33
N TYR A 976 -49.54 -35.37 44.31
CA TYR A 976 -49.31 -36.33 43.24
C TYR A 976 -49.84 -35.82 41.87
N PRO A 977 -49.00 -35.74 40.82
CA PRO A 977 -49.33 -35.04 39.58
C PRO A 977 -50.55 -35.59 38.83
N LYS A 978 -50.84 -36.89 38.96
CA LYS A 978 -51.97 -37.53 38.27
C LYS A 978 -53.29 -37.45 39.07
N GLY A 979 -53.29 -36.71 40.19
CA GLY A 979 -54.45 -36.45 41.02
C GLY A 979 -54.75 -37.57 42.02
N ILE A 980 -55.54 -37.22 43.04
CA ILE A 980 -55.90 -38.10 44.16
C ILE A 980 -56.67 -39.34 43.74
N GLU A 981 -57.52 -39.26 42.71
CA GLU A 981 -58.27 -40.41 42.20
C GLU A 981 -57.35 -41.51 41.70
N LYS A 982 -56.35 -41.14 40.90
CA LYS A 982 -55.41 -42.11 40.34
C LYS A 982 -54.49 -42.70 41.41
N LEU A 983 -54.16 -41.91 42.44
CA LEU A 983 -53.41 -42.40 43.60
C LEU A 983 -54.23 -43.40 44.42
N LEU A 984 -55.52 -43.12 44.64
CA LEU A 984 -56.44 -44.04 45.31
C LEU A 984 -56.64 -45.33 44.50
N ASP A 985 -56.71 -45.24 43.17
CA ASP A 985 -56.79 -46.42 42.30
C ASP A 985 -55.51 -47.26 42.38
N LEU A 986 -54.33 -46.64 42.47
CA LEU A 986 -53.05 -47.35 42.66
C LEU A 986 -53.01 -48.06 44.01
N LEU A 987 -53.44 -47.39 45.08
CA LEU A 987 -53.54 -47.99 46.42
C LEU A 987 -54.59 -49.11 46.49
N TYR A 988 -55.69 -48.99 45.76
CA TYR A 988 -56.71 -50.04 45.63
C TYR A 988 -56.18 -51.24 44.84
N LYS A 989 -55.54 -51.02 43.69
CA LYS A 989 -54.94 -52.09 42.87
C LYS A 989 -53.78 -52.79 43.56
N GLY A 990 -52.96 -52.03 44.30
CA GLY A 990 -51.91 -52.58 45.16
C GLY A 990 -52.44 -53.34 46.38
N GLY A 991 -53.76 -53.36 46.59
CA GLY A 991 -54.40 -54.14 47.64
C GLY A 991 -54.42 -53.47 49.01
N PHE A 992 -54.04 -52.19 49.12
CA PHE A 992 -54.00 -51.44 50.39
C PHE A 992 -55.36 -50.84 50.77
N LEU A 993 -56.21 -50.57 49.79
CA LEU A 993 -57.58 -50.11 49.97
C LEU A 993 -58.59 -51.15 49.48
N LYS A 994 -59.77 -51.17 50.10
CA LYS A 994 -60.98 -51.85 49.61
C LYS A 994 -62.12 -50.86 49.45
N THR A 995 -63.07 -51.17 48.57
CA THR A 995 -64.22 -50.31 48.31
C THR A 995 -65.48 -50.92 48.89
N VAL A 996 -66.30 -50.09 49.56
CA VAL A 996 -67.59 -50.50 50.14
C VAL A 996 -68.66 -49.57 49.61
N GLU A 997 -69.81 -50.10 49.19
CA GLU A 997 -70.95 -49.29 48.80
C GLU A 997 -71.82 -48.98 50.03
N LYS A 998 -72.05 -47.70 50.28
CA LYS A 998 -72.98 -47.25 51.33
C LYS A 998 -73.76 -46.04 50.81
N SER A 999 -75.09 -46.13 50.88
CA SER A 999 -76.01 -45.08 50.44
C SER A 999 -75.79 -44.64 48.98
N GLY A 1000 -75.54 -45.58 48.06
CA GLY A 1000 -75.35 -45.31 46.63
C GLY A 1000 -74.02 -44.65 46.25
N SER A 1001 -73.06 -44.54 47.18
CA SER A 1001 -71.76 -43.92 46.94
C SER A 1001 -70.60 -44.88 47.23
N LYS A 1002 -69.58 -44.88 46.36
CA LYS A 1002 -68.34 -45.66 46.51
C LYS A 1002 -67.48 -45.06 47.63
N MET A 1003 -67.29 -45.83 48.70
CA MET A 1003 -66.46 -45.46 49.85
C MET A 1003 -65.15 -46.24 49.82
N TYR A 1004 -64.04 -45.61 50.17
CA TYR A 1004 -62.74 -46.25 50.36
C TYR A 1004 -62.53 -46.56 51.83
N LYS A 1005 -62.04 -47.76 52.12
CA LYS A 1005 -61.67 -48.24 53.46
C LYS A 1005 -60.31 -48.93 53.40
N LEU A 1006 -59.45 -48.71 54.38
CA LEU A 1006 -58.21 -49.48 54.53
C LEU A 1006 -58.51 -50.96 54.78
N LYS A 1007 -57.71 -51.86 54.21
CA LYS A 1007 -57.78 -53.27 54.60
C LYS A 1007 -57.39 -53.42 56.07
N ASN A 1008 -58.01 -54.38 56.74
CA ASN A 1008 -57.84 -54.58 58.19
C ASN A 1008 -56.37 -54.92 58.53
N GLU A 1009 -55.66 -55.61 57.63
CA GLU A 1009 -54.24 -55.96 57.75
C GLU A 1009 -53.31 -54.74 57.89
N LEU A 1010 -53.75 -53.56 57.43
CA LEU A 1010 -52.98 -52.32 57.51
C LEU A 1010 -53.32 -51.48 58.74
N HIS A 1011 -54.31 -51.85 59.55
CA HIS A 1011 -54.76 -51.05 60.70
C HIS A 1011 -53.65 -50.89 61.75
N ASP A 1012 -52.91 -51.96 62.03
CA ASP A 1012 -51.81 -51.94 63.00
C ASP A 1012 -50.61 -51.11 62.51
N ALA A 1013 -50.49 -50.90 61.19
CA ALA A 1013 -49.43 -50.11 60.57
C ALA A 1013 -49.75 -48.61 60.47
N ILE A 1014 -50.98 -48.17 60.76
CA ILE A 1014 -51.39 -46.75 60.63
C ILE A 1014 -50.52 -45.79 61.46
N PRO A 1015 -50.20 -46.07 62.74
CA PRO A 1015 -49.33 -45.19 63.52
C PRO A 1015 -47.95 -45.03 62.87
N SER A 1016 -47.38 -46.13 62.37
CA SER A 1016 -46.09 -46.14 61.69
C SER A 1016 -46.13 -45.36 60.37
N ILE A 1017 -47.18 -45.55 59.56
CA ILE A 1017 -47.36 -44.85 58.27
C ILE A 1017 -47.54 -43.34 58.48
N ASN A 1018 -48.24 -42.92 59.54
CA ASN A 1018 -48.38 -41.51 59.90
C ASN A 1018 -47.06 -40.88 60.38
N LEU A 1019 -46.15 -41.70 60.93
CA LEU A 1019 -44.78 -41.31 61.27
C LEU A 1019 -43.81 -41.42 60.08
N GLY A 1020 -44.32 -41.80 58.89
CA GLY A 1020 -43.53 -41.91 57.65
C GLY A 1020 -42.79 -43.25 57.48
N ILE A 1021 -43.14 -44.27 58.27
CA ILE A 1021 -42.60 -45.62 58.19
C ILE A 1021 -43.64 -46.53 57.53
N PHE A 1022 -43.37 -46.97 56.31
CA PHE A 1022 -44.31 -47.77 55.52
C PHE A 1022 -43.97 -49.27 55.59
N PRO A 1023 -44.98 -50.16 55.59
CA PRO A 1023 -44.77 -51.60 55.39
C PRO A 1023 -44.05 -51.90 54.07
N GLU A 1024 -43.26 -52.97 54.02
CA GLU A 1024 -42.44 -53.34 52.84
C GLU A 1024 -43.26 -53.38 51.54
N ASP A 1025 -44.45 -53.99 51.57
CA ASP A 1025 -45.31 -54.07 50.38
C ASP A 1025 -45.78 -52.68 49.90
N LEU A 1026 -46.05 -51.76 50.83
CA LEU A 1026 -46.48 -50.40 50.51
C LEU A 1026 -45.30 -49.55 50.03
N GLU A 1027 -44.11 -49.74 50.61
CA GLU A 1027 -42.89 -49.09 50.16
C GLU A 1027 -42.51 -49.56 48.75
N SER A 1028 -42.63 -50.86 48.46
CA SER A 1028 -42.44 -51.40 47.10
C SER A 1028 -43.41 -50.79 46.09
N LEU A 1029 -44.67 -50.54 46.49
CA LEU A 1029 -45.62 -49.84 45.64
C LEU A 1029 -45.19 -48.38 45.41
N ILE A 1030 -44.76 -47.67 46.45
CA ILE A 1030 -44.29 -46.26 46.37
C ILE A 1030 -43.11 -46.14 45.40
N GLU A 1031 -42.14 -47.04 45.48
CA GLU A 1031 -40.99 -47.06 44.58
C GLU A 1031 -41.39 -47.37 43.14
N SER A 1032 -42.39 -48.25 42.93
CA SER A 1032 -42.87 -48.60 41.58
C SER A 1032 -43.69 -47.51 40.88
N ILE A 1033 -44.22 -46.53 41.64
CA ILE A 1033 -45.06 -45.43 41.11
C ILE A 1033 -44.21 -44.34 40.43
N LEU A 1034 -42.92 -44.24 40.77
CA LEU A 1034 -41.98 -43.22 40.28
C LEU A 1034 -40.98 -43.80 39.28
#